data_AF-A0A520PPU4-F1
#
_entry.id   AF-A0A520PPU4-F1
#
_cell.length_a   1.000
_cell.length_b   1.000
_cell.length_c   1.000
_cell.angle_alpha   90.00
_cell.angle_beta   90.00
_cell.angle_gamma   90.00
#
_symmetry.space_group_name_H-M   'P 1'
#
loop_
_entity.id
_entity.type
_entity.pdbx_description
1 polymer ?
#
loop_
_entity_poly.entity_id
_entity_poly.type
_entity_poly.pdbx_seq_one_letter_code
_entity_poly.pdbx_strand_id
1 'polypeptide(L)'
;MRVIHLGLFAFCCLSLAACDQMSMPIPADAGGSDGSTLPADTGPGATCSDGVPNGDESGVDCGGSCPPCADGSTCNGPEDCASGVCGRGFCLVPSCSDGVSNGDETGTDCGGDCGLCPGGQPCTANAECLSGRCRGGTCSMSSCEDGTRNGAETDIDCGGDLCPACSGGQRCLDRTDCVSLICAASMCTEPACNDGVQNQDETSVDCGGAVCPGCRDGLSCGIDQDCENERCFDGGCVSCSDRVQNAEETDVDCGGALCDACPAGERCLMDSDCLVGSCNAGICESCDDRVQNQDETDVDCGGAICGGCRAGAACAMDRDCDMGSCSSASGTCVSCIDGLLNQDESDVDCGGSVCLACGPGFLCATNADCASNVCTAGRCVGLSPNPTFQITSFTANACVTVDHDLFSGDDHGGIAVSDQVVLYTGDDATTRYALDLTAGTALRPSATLDGAGRDAMVSNARDGTVYLLADGAGPKQAYSGGQVTRLIPMNADGTAASSGIVTLSTPIHLAGFDLGFFSGYDRIVIYDGSAVQSVALPSGAVTNLGAMTMPPHTTCESWAFWGIAETDGPTTRLVYADRATFQRVTVPTGVVATVASYADLSDLCSFAPSLSNGRFYFHHESTSEFISISNETVGYCPATYDTTGGRFVVTSMSRAGCSAIDHEALTGDDRGGVAVSSSHVYVAGDSGLGRWALDLTGGVGSGGIGIQHEGLVSDIRTGIAYVMGTPSGPIGAFGGTVTRLIELDPATGLQTAREVPLSAPITLPSFDVGVFSGWNRILLHDGTNAWRIELPGGTVTDLGAMPSPPHQACETWAYWGITEFFGGRDTMIAVDRSDIVRYEVPSGAVLNRWPFTDLSDMCSITFSPHTNRWYFHHEGPSQFTAGFPSEVLGYCRGIYGNP
;
A
#
# COMPACT_ATOMS: atom_id res chain seq x y z
N MET A 1 -54.21 -28.79 42.64
CA MET A 1 -54.63 -29.12 44.02
C MET A 1 -53.60 -28.53 44.97
N ARG A 2 -54.03 -27.59 45.85
CA ARG A 2 -53.55 -27.27 47.23
C ARG A 2 -52.26 -28.00 47.70
N VAL A 3 -51.22 -27.40 48.32
CA VAL A 3 -51.21 -26.49 49.51
C VAL A 3 -49.73 -26.22 49.96
N ILE A 4 -49.34 -24.93 50.21
CA ILE A 4 -48.69 -24.35 51.44
C ILE A 4 -47.16 -24.66 51.69
N HIS A 5 -46.22 -23.81 52.18
CA HIS A 5 -46.12 -22.54 52.97
C HIS A 5 -44.73 -21.85 52.73
N LEU A 6 -44.60 -20.50 52.73
CA LEU A 6 -43.99 -19.59 53.78
C LEU A 6 -42.49 -19.86 54.12
N GLY A 7 -41.54 -18.91 54.28
CA GLY A 7 -41.47 -17.43 54.38
C GLY A 7 -40.00 -17.00 54.67
N LEU A 8 -39.53 -15.85 54.15
CA LEU A 8 -39.07 -14.61 54.83
C LEU A 8 -37.84 -14.63 55.79
N PHE A 9 -36.99 -13.57 55.65
CA PHE A 9 -35.99 -12.90 56.55
C PHE A 9 -34.62 -12.72 55.83
N ALA A 10 -34.15 -11.55 55.37
CA ALA A 10 -33.90 -10.21 55.94
C ALA A 10 -32.74 -10.14 56.97
N PHE A 11 -31.61 -9.45 56.63
CA PHE A 11 -31.09 -8.24 57.32
C PHE A 11 -29.68 -7.76 56.85
N CYS A 12 -29.58 -6.44 56.55
CA CYS A 12 -28.51 -5.43 56.80
C CYS A 12 -27.06 -5.63 56.35
N CYS A 13 -26.20 -4.62 56.12
CA CYS A 13 -26.19 -3.17 55.76
C CYS A 13 -24.82 -2.59 56.24
N LEU A 14 -24.41 -1.44 55.66
CA LEU A 14 -23.32 -0.48 56.02
C LEU A 14 -21.91 -0.84 55.50
N SER A 15 -21.21 -0.11 54.60
CA SER A 15 -20.90 1.33 54.33
C SER A 15 -19.60 1.82 54.98
N LEU A 16 -18.74 2.51 54.18
CA LEU A 16 -17.66 3.50 54.50
C LEU A 16 -16.44 3.22 53.59
N ALA A 17 -15.59 4.15 53.13
CA ALA A 17 -15.63 5.57 52.77
C ALA A 17 -14.28 5.87 52.05
N ALA A 18 -14.26 6.96 51.29
CA ALA A 18 -13.19 7.50 50.45
C ALA A 18 -11.78 7.65 51.08
N CYS A 19 -10.73 7.65 50.23
CA CYS A 19 -9.74 8.74 50.15
C CYS A 19 -8.91 8.68 48.85
N ASP A 20 -8.32 9.82 48.50
CA ASP A 20 -8.06 10.39 47.18
C ASP A 20 -6.55 10.62 46.91
N GLN A 21 -6.18 10.78 45.62
CA GLN A 21 -4.95 11.30 44.98
C GLN A 21 -3.52 10.93 45.47
N MET A 22 -2.63 10.55 44.54
CA MET A 22 -1.50 11.41 44.07
C MET A 22 -0.53 10.69 43.10
N SER A 23 0.02 11.47 42.18
CA SER A 23 0.68 11.10 40.93
C SER A 23 2.23 11.02 40.99
N MET A 24 2.81 10.19 40.10
CA MET A 24 4.15 10.26 39.43
C MET A 24 5.43 10.10 40.31
N PRO A 25 6.63 9.76 39.77
CA PRO A 25 7.06 9.66 38.37
C PRO A 25 7.94 8.43 37.99
N ILE A 26 8.15 8.25 36.67
CA ILE A 26 9.23 7.48 36.03
C ILE A 26 10.35 8.48 35.69
N PRO A 27 11.64 8.16 35.91
CA PRO A 27 12.57 8.18 34.76
C PRO A 27 13.79 7.22 34.82
N ALA A 28 14.12 6.70 33.63
CA ALA A 28 15.42 6.73 32.93
C ALA A 28 16.63 5.86 33.38
N ASP A 29 17.05 5.02 32.42
CA ASP A 29 18.36 5.02 31.71
C ASP A 29 19.42 3.92 31.97
N ALA A 30 19.94 3.48 30.82
CA ALA A 30 21.23 2.91 30.42
C ALA A 30 22.15 2.15 31.40
N GLY A 31 22.48 0.92 30.98
CA GLY A 31 23.81 0.63 30.42
C GLY A 31 24.87 0.02 31.34
N GLY A 32 25.64 -0.92 30.77
CA GLY A 32 27.07 -1.05 31.07
C GLY A 32 27.51 -2.32 31.80
N SER A 33 28.24 -3.14 31.07
CA SER A 33 29.01 -4.30 31.51
C SER A 33 30.26 -3.95 32.36
N ASP A 34 30.57 -4.89 33.25
CA ASP A 34 31.89 -5.40 33.63
C ASP A 34 32.56 -4.93 34.94
N GLY A 35 32.99 -5.94 35.71
CA GLY A 35 34.10 -5.87 36.67
C GLY A 35 33.78 -5.67 38.16
N SER A 36 33.63 -6.76 38.92
CA SER A 36 34.49 -7.00 40.11
C SER A 36 34.15 -8.30 40.86
N THR A 37 35.16 -9.15 40.98
CA THR A 37 35.26 -10.28 41.91
C THR A 37 35.34 -9.80 43.36
N LEU A 38 34.68 -10.55 44.28
CA LEU A 38 35.04 -10.91 45.68
C LEU A 38 33.77 -11.02 46.57
N PRO A 39 33.81 -11.75 47.70
CA PRO A 39 33.67 -13.19 47.89
C PRO A 39 32.29 -13.57 48.50
N ALA A 40 32.04 -14.87 48.64
CA ALA A 40 30.85 -15.44 49.28
C ALA A 40 30.48 -14.76 50.61
N ASP A 41 29.29 -14.17 50.66
CA ASP A 41 28.63 -13.82 51.90
C ASP A 41 27.69 -14.96 52.30
N THR A 42 27.93 -15.47 53.49
CA THR A 42 27.15 -16.56 54.09
C THR A 42 26.02 -15.90 54.87
N GLY A 43 24.93 -15.61 54.15
CA GLY A 43 23.62 -15.34 54.74
C GLY A 43 23.02 -16.64 55.31
N PRO A 44 22.11 -16.55 56.30
CA PRO A 44 21.62 -17.69 57.08
C PRO A 44 20.98 -18.72 56.14
N GLY A 45 21.14 -20.01 56.45
CA GLY A 45 20.56 -21.10 55.66
C GLY A 45 19.05 -20.92 55.45
N ALA A 46 18.55 -21.43 54.31
CA ALA A 46 17.16 -21.35 53.87
C ALA A 46 16.19 -21.34 55.04
N THR A 47 15.54 -20.20 55.26
CA THR A 47 14.57 -20.01 56.32
C THR A 47 13.19 -20.23 55.74
N CYS A 48 12.75 -21.50 55.74
CA CYS A 48 11.50 -22.03 55.17
C CYS A 48 10.18 -21.46 55.77
N SER A 49 10.13 -20.17 56.12
CA SER A 49 8.99 -19.49 56.76
C SER A 49 9.15 -17.96 56.86
N ASP A 50 10.07 -17.35 56.11
CA ASP A 50 10.36 -15.91 56.16
C ASP A 50 9.64 -15.08 55.07
N GLY A 51 8.89 -15.74 54.20
CA GLY A 51 8.06 -15.13 53.17
C GLY A 51 8.84 -14.63 51.96
N VAL A 52 10.12 -15.01 51.81
CA VAL A 52 10.95 -14.65 50.65
C VAL A 52 11.65 -15.88 50.07
N PRO A 53 11.71 -16.04 48.73
CA PRO A 53 12.40 -17.18 48.14
C PRO A 53 13.92 -16.99 48.28
N ASN A 54 14.55 -17.71 49.20
CA ASN A 54 15.98 -17.60 49.48
C ASN A 54 16.66 -18.96 49.75
N GLY A 55 17.99 -18.96 49.83
CA GLY A 55 18.73 -20.22 49.96
C GLY A 55 18.62 -21.10 48.71
N ASP A 56 18.20 -22.36 48.89
CA ASP A 56 17.93 -23.35 47.82
C ASP A 56 16.43 -23.63 47.61
N GLU A 57 15.55 -22.79 48.16
CA GLU A 57 14.10 -22.86 47.96
C GLU A 57 13.71 -22.64 46.50
N SER A 58 12.77 -23.45 46.01
CA SER A 58 12.23 -23.32 44.64
C SER A 58 10.88 -22.60 44.59
N GLY A 59 10.16 -22.51 45.71
CA GLY A 59 9.03 -21.62 45.94
C GLY A 59 9.22 -20.82 47.23
N VAL A 60 8.39 -19.80 47.47
CA VAL A 60 8.50 -19.00 48.71
C VAL A 60 8.34 -19.92 49.91
N ASP A 61 9.38 -20.05 50.74
CA ASP A 61 9.43 -20.89 51.94
C ASP A 61 9.30 -22.42 51.70
N CYS A 62 9.51 -22.92 50.47
CA CYS A 62 9.33 -24.34 50.14
C CYS A 62 10.24 -24.84 49.00
N GLY A 63 10.44 -26.15 48.91
CA GLY A 63 11.34 -26.78 47.92
C GLY A 63 12.82 -26.76 48.32
N GLY A 64 13.65 -27.56 47.64
CA GLY A 64 15.07 -27.73 47.99
C GLY A 64 15.27 -28.35 49.38
N SER A 65 15.94 -27.64 50.29
CA SER A 65 16.13 -28.07 51.68
C SER A 65 14.90 -27.87 52.58
N CYS A 66 13.84 -27.24 52.06
CA CYS A 66 12.58 -26.97 52.75
C CYS A 66 11.51 -28.04 52.47
N PRO A 67 10.38 -28.06 53.21
CA PRO A 67 9.28 -28.96 52.91
C PRO A 67 8.79 -28.79 51.46
N PRO A 68 8.30 -29.87 50.82
CA PRO A 68 7.78 -29.77 49.46
C PRO A 68 6.67 -28.73 49.35
N CYS A 69 6.72 -27.98 48.26
CA CYS A 69 5.77 -26.95 47.90
C CYS A 69 4.38 -27.53 47.63
N ALA A 70 3.36 -26.75 48.00
CA ALA A 70 1.97 -27.02 47.64
C ALA A 70 1.72 -26.77 46.14
N ASP A 71 0.60 -27.27 45.63
CA ASP A 71 0.20 -27.10 44.24
C ASP A 71 0.12 -25.61 43.86
N GLY A 72 0.62 -25.26 42.67
CA GLY A 72 0.70 -23.90 42.15
C GLY A 72 1.93 -23.09 42.58
N SER A 73 2.73 -23.57 43.55
CA SER A 73 4.02 -22.96 43.90
C SER A 73 5.10 -23.29 42.87
N THR A 74 6.12 -22.44 42.75
CA THR A 74 7.24 -22.67 41.83
C THR A 74 8.12 -23.85 42.26
N CYS A 75 8.71 -24.56 41.29
CA CYS A 75 9.56 -25.73 41.52
C CYS A 75 10.68 -25.83 40.47
N ASN A 76 11.79 -26.48 40.83
CA ASN A 76 12.90 -26.78 39.92
C ASN A 76 12.98 -28.27 39.55
N GLY A 77 12.39 -29.14 40.39
CA GLY A 77 12.29 -30.58 40.16
C GLY A 77 11.08 -31.21 40.87
N PRO A 78 10.69 -32.44 40.51
CA PRO A 78 9.57 -33.15 41.13
C PRO A 78 9.71 -33.33 42.64
N GLU A 79 10.94 -33.45 43.16
CA GLU A 79 11.26 -33.54 44.59
C GLU A 79 10.85 -32.30 45.40
N ASP A 80 10.69 -31.16 44.73
CA ASP A 80 10.27 -29.92 45.36
C ASP A 80 8.77 -29.87 45.62
N CYS A 81 7.97 -30.78 45.04
CA CYS A 81 6.52 -30.72 45.06
C CYS A 81 5.93 -31.80 45.97
N ALA A 82 4.92 -31.44 46.75
CA ALA A 82 4.20 -32.41 47.60
C ALA A 82 3.51 -33.50 46.75
N SER A 83 3.10 -33.15 45.53
CA SER A 83 2.57 -34.08 44.52
C SER A 83 3.63 -34.97 43.86
N GLY A 84 4.92 -34.59 43.94
CA GLY A 84 5.97 -35.24 43.16
C GLY A 84 5.98 -34.85 41.68
N VAL A 85 5.19 -33.86 41.25
CA VAL A 85 5.06 -33.45 39.85
C VAL A 85 5.36 -31.96 39.69
N CYS A 86 6.46 -31.66 39.02
CA CYS A 86 6.86 -30.30 38.65
C CYS A 86 6.69 -30.09 37.13
N GLY A 87 5.76 -29.23 36.72
CA GLY A 87 5.44 -28.98 35.32
C GLY A 87 5.45 -27.49 34.99
N ARG A 88 6.14 -27.12 33.90
CA ARG A 88 6.33 -25.71 33.48
C ARG A 88 6.84 -24.78 34.59
N GLY A 89 7.60 -25.31 35.54
CA GLY A 89 8.16 -24.58 36.68
C GLY A 89 7.22 -24.40 37.86
N PHE A 90 6.07 -25.09 37.89
CA PHE A 90 5.10 -25.06 39.00
C PHE A 90 4.71 -26.47 39.45
N CYS A 91 4.45 -26.64 40.75
CA CYS A 91 3.93 -27.88 41.30
C CYS A 91 2.50 -28.11 40.84
N LEU A 92 2.24 -29.27 40.25
CA LEU A 92 0.92 -29.62 39.73
C LEU A 92 0.14 -30.45 40.74
N VAL A 93 -1.18 -30.39 40.67
CA VAL A 93 -2.10 -31.24 41.46
C VAL A 93 -1.92 -32.71 41.00
N PRO A 94 -1.89 -33.69 41.94
CA PRO A 94 -1.91 -35.13 41.61
C PRO A 94 -2.98 -35.50 40.60
N SER A 95 -2.65 -36.32 39.60
CA SER A 95 -3.60 -36.77 38.57
C SER A 95 -3.41 -38.24 38.22
N CYS A 96 -4.48 -38.92 37.81
CA CYS A 96 -4.50 -40.33 37.38
C CYS A 96 -3.74 -40.64 36.08
N SER A 97 -2.76 -39.81 35.71
CA SER A 97 -2.00 -39.89 34.46
C SER A 97 -0.67 -39.12 34.52
N ASP A 98 -0.21 -38.76 35.72
CA ASP A 98 1.01 -37.96 35.91
C ASP A 98 2.31 -38.79 36.01
N GLY A 99 2.20 -40.11 35.99
CA GLY A 99 3.33 -41.04 36.01
C GLY A 99 3.86 -41.35 37.40
N VAL A 100 3.22 -40.85 38.46
CA VAL A 100 3.69 -40.95 39.84
C VAL A 100 2.58 -41.51 40.72
N SER A 101 2.88 -42.52 41.55
CA SER A 101 1.91 -43.03 42.53
C SER A 101 1.77 -42.04 43.70
N ASN A 102 0.81 -41.12 43.60
CA ASN A 102 0.55 -40.04 44.54
C ASN A 102 -0.96 -39.94 44.86
N GLY A 103 -1.36 -38.97 45.70
CA GLY A 103 -2.77 -38.80 46.06
C GLY A 103 -3.40 -40.06 46.69
N ASP A 104 -4.57 -40.46 46.17
CA ASP A 104 -5.33 -41.65 46.61
C ASP A 104 -5.01 -42.91 45.79
N GLU A 105 -3.99 -42.88 44.92
CA GLU A 105 -3.64 -44.00 44.06
C GLU A 105 -3.03 -45.18 44.82
N THR A 106 -3.41 -46.40 44.43
CA THR A 106 -2.83 -47.63 44.99
C THR A 106 -1.72 -48.24 44.13
N GLY A 107 -1.68 -47.87 42.84
CA GLY A 107 -0.58 -48.13 41.91
C GLY A 107 -0.14 -46.83 41.24
N THR A 108 0.74 -46.90 40.24
CA THR A 108 1.10 -45.70 39.46
C THR A 108 -0.05 -45.36 38.51
N ASP A 109 -0.65 -44.17 38.65
CA ASP A 109 -1.77 -43.67 37.84
C ASP A 109 -3.06 -44.52 37.95
N CYS A 110 -3.25 -45.29 39.03
CA CYS A 110 -4.38 -46.21 39.15
C CYS A 110 -4.79 -46.53 40.60
N GLY A 111 -6.06 -46.90 40.78
CA GLY A 111 -6.68 -47.25 42.04
C GLY A 111 -7.10 -46.05 42.89
N GLY A 112 -7.79 -46.31 44.01
CA GLY A 112 -8.46 -45.26 44.77
C GLY A 112 -9.61 -44.62 43.98
N ASP A 113 -9.53 -43.31 43.76
CA ASP A 113 -10.47 -42.54 42.93
C ASP A 113 -10.12 -42.61 41.42
N CYS A 114 -8.98 -43.22 41.06
CA CYS A 114 -8.56 -43.46 39.67
C CYS A 114 -9.10 -44.79 39.11
N GLY A 115 -8.86 -45.02 37.81
CA GLY A 115 -9.23 -46.27 37.13
C GLY A 115 -8.60 -47.51 37.77
N LEU A 116 -9.19 -48.69 37.55
CA LEU A 116 -8.71 -49.95 38.11
C LEU A 116 -7.28 -50.27 37.64
N CYS A 117 -6.45 -50.77 38.55
CA CYS A 117 -5.07 -51.08 38.27
C CYS A 117 -4.89 -52.33 37.39
N PRO A 118 -4.04 -52.26 36.36
CA PRO A 118 -3.69 -53.40 35.52
C PRO A 118 -2.86 -54.45 36.27
N GLY A 119 -2.71 -55.62 35.66
CA GLY A 119 -1.91 -56.72 36.19
C GLY A 119 -0.46 -56.31 36.50
N GLY A 120 0.02 -56.62 37.71
CA GLY A 120 1.39 -56.29 38.15
C GLY A 120 1.50 -55.01 38.98
N GLN A 121 0.47 -54.17 39.04
CA GLN A 121 0.43 -52.99 39.91
C GLN A 121 0.16 -53.35 41.38
N PRO A 122 0.62 -52.53 42.35
CA PRO A 122 0.30 -52.72 43.75
C PRO A 122 -1.20 -52.59 44.00
N CYS A 123 -1.70 -53.33 44.99
CA CYS A 123 -3.09 -53.27 45.42
C CYS A 123 -3.23 -53.68 46.88
N THR A 124 -4.28 -53.20 47.51
CA THR A 124 -4.70 -53.51 48.88
C THR A 124 -6.03 -54.27 48.92
N ALA A 125 -6.88 -54.13 47.90
CA ALA A 125 -8.17 -54.79 47.77
C ALA A 125 -8.44 -55.30 46.35
N ASN A 126 -9.28 -56.34 46.24
CA ASN A 126 -9.68 -56.92 44.95
C ASN A 126 -10.40 -55.93 44.02
N ALA A 127 -11.14 -54.97 44.60
CA ALA A 127 -11.89 -53.97 43.85
C ALA A 127 -11.00 -52.91 43.18
N GLU A 128 -9.69 -52.90 43.47
CA GLU A 128 -8.73 -51.96 42.89
C GLU A 128 -8.05 -52.53 41.64
N CYS A 129 -8.22 -53.82 41.36
CA CYS A 129 -7.59 -54.49 40.23
C CYS A 129 -8.59 -54.70 39.09
N LEU A 130 -8.13 -54.49 37.85
CA LEU A 130 -8.89 -54.80 36.64
C LEU A 130 -9.35 -56.26 36.61
N SER A 131 -8.51 -57.18 37.10
CA SER A 131 -8.84 -58.60 37.24
C SER A 131 -9.85 -58.93 38.36
N GLY A 132 -10.24 -57.95 39.17
CA GLY A 132 -11.03 -58.16 40.39
C GLY A 132 -10.28 -58.98 41.45
N ARG A 133 -8.95 -59.15 41.33
CA ARG A 133 -8.16 -60.04 42.19
C ARG A 133 -6.79 -59.46 42.52
N CYS A 134 -6.67 -58.96 43.74
CA CYS A 134 -5.42 -58.59 44.39
C CYS A 134 -4.81 -59.82 45.07
N ARG A 135 -3.63 -60.28 44.63
CA ARG A 135 -2.97 -61.47 45.19
C ARG A 135 -1.53 -61.16 45.56
N GLY A 136 -1.24 -61.19 46.87
CA GLY A 136 0.11 -60.95 47.37
C GLY A 136 0.53 -59.48 47.34
N GLY A 137 -0.44 -58.56 47.40
CA GLY A 137 -0.22 -57.12 47.30
C GLY A 137 -0.05 -56.61 45.87
N THR A 138 -0.34 -57.44 44.87
CA THR A 138 -0.20 -57.12 43.45
C THR A 138 -1.41 -57.62 42.67
N CYS A 139 -1.87 -56.84 41.69
CA CYS A 139 -2.97 -57.22 40.81
C CYS A 139 -2.57 -58.41 39.94
N SER A 140 -3.40 -59.46 39.92
CA SER A 140 -3.23 -60.54 38.95
C SER A 140 -3.54 -60.02 37.55
N MET A 141 -2.86 -60.53 36.51
CA MET A 141 -3.28 -60.27 35.13
C MET A 141 -4.73 -60.74 34.95
N SER A 142 -5.52 -59.90 34.29
CA SER A 142 -6.91 -60.15 33.91
C SER A 142 -6.99 -60.90 32.58
N SER A 143 -8.18 -61.31 32.15
CA SER A 143 -8.33 -61.76 30.75
C SER A 143 -7.96 -60.63 29.79
N CYS A 144 -8.24 -59.38 30.16
CA CYS A 144 -8.09 -58.17 29.36
C CYS A 144 -6.62 -57.80 29.00
N GLU A 145 -5.66 -58.66 29.31
CA GLU A 145 -4.21 -58.42 29.19
C GLU A 145 -3.45 -59.70 28.81
N ASP A 146 -4.15 -60.78 28.45
CA ASP A 146 -3.57 -62.12 28.31
C ASP A 146 -3.26 -62.55 26.87
N GLY A 147 -3.53 -61.67 25.90
CA GLY A 147 -3.27 -61.88 24.48
C GLY A 147 -4.34 -62.72 23.79
N THR A 148 -5.44 -63.05 24.47
CA THR A 148 -6.46 -63.95 23.94
C THR A 148 -7.87 -63.50 24.28
N ARG A 149 -8.74 -63.42 23.26
CA ARG A 149 -10.16 -63.08 23.42
C ARG A 149 -10.89 -64.08 24.32
N ASN A 150 -10.98 -63.79 25.62
CA ASN A 150 -11.60 -64.68 26.60
C ASN A 150 -12.29 -63.89 27.74
N GLY A 151 -12.95 -64.59 28.67
CA GLY A 151 -13.62 -63.92 29.78
C GLY A 151 -14.77 -63.01 29.32
N ALA A 152 -14.68 -61.71 29.66
CA ALA A 152 -15.70 -60.70 29.38
C ALA A 152 -15.44 -59.90 28.08
N GLU A 153 -14.34 -60.17 27.38
CA GLU A 153 -13.89 -59.41 26.20
C GLU A 153 -14.80 -59.53 24.98
N THR A 154 -14.93 -58.42 24.25
CA THR A 154 -15.55 -58.42 22.93
C THR A 154 -14.55 -58.48 21.79
N ASP A 155 -13.27 -58.13 21.99
CA ASP A 155 -12.13 -58.48 21.14
C ASP A 155 -10.87 -58.79 21.98
N ILE A 156 -9.77 -59.23 21.37
CA ILE A 156 -8.55 -59.62 22.11
C ILE A 156 -8.13 -58.50 23.05
N ASP A 157 -8.17 -58.78 24.36
CA ASP A 157 -7.75 -57.88 25.44
C ASP A 157 -8.55 -56.57 25.56
N CYS A 158 -9.75 -56.48 24.98
CA CYS A 158 -10.59 -55.28 25.05
C CYS A 158 -12.11 -55.55 24.97
N GLY A 159 -12.88 -54.58 25.45
CA GLY A 159 -14.34 -54.52 25.41
C GLY A 159 -15.05 -55.39 26.45
N GLY A 160 -16.36 -55.21 26.59
CA GLY A 160 -17.16 -55.74 27.69
C GLY A 160 -17.03 -54.89 28.97
N ASP A 161 -17.82 -55.23 29.99
CA ASP A 161 -17.98 -54.39 31.19
C ASP A 161 -16.72 -54.27 32.09
N LEU A 162 -15.72 -55.12 31.89
CA LEU A 162 -14.54 -55.22 32.77
C LEU A 162 -13.23 -54.78 32.10
N CYS A 163 -13.16 -54.81 30.77
CA CYS A 163 -11.92 -54.54 30.04
C CYS A 163 -11.93 -53.13 29.43
N PRO A 164 -10.75 -52.55 29.12
CA PRO A 164 -10.67 -51.28 28.41
C PRO A 164 -11.41 -51.37 27.07
N ALA A 165 -12.02 -50.27 26.63
CA ALA A 165 -12.74 -50.23 25.37
C ALA A 165 -11.80 -50.49 24.17
N CYS A 166 -12.32 -51.15 23.15
CA CYS A 166 -11.64 -51.51 21.91
C CYS A 166 -11.48 -50.30 20.97
N SER A 167 -10.35 -50.24 20.27
CA SER A 167 -10.06 -49.26 19.23
C SER A 167 -10.80 -49.56 17.92
N GLY A 168 -10.74 -48.65 16.94
CA GLY A 168 -11.41 -48.83 15.65
C GLY A 168 -10.98 -50.12 14.92
N GLY A 169 -11.95 -50.76 14.26
CA GLY A 169 -11.77 -52.04 13.54
C GLY A 169 -11.78 -53.29 14.41
N GLN A 170 -11.83 -53.18 15.73
CA GLN A 170 -11.95 -54.31 16.66
C GLN A 170 -13.41 -54.69 16.90
N ARG A 171 -13.67 -55.90 17.39
CA ARG A 171 -15.02 -56.45 17.57
C ARG A 171 -15.70 -55.93 18.84
N CYS A 172 -16.99 -55.66 18.72
CA CYS A 172 -17.83 -55.16 19.80
C CYS A 172 -19.20 -55.84 19.79
N LEU A 173 -19.90 -55.75 20.92
CA LEU A 173 -21.30 -56.18 21.10
C LEU A 173 -22.20 -55.04 21.56
N ASP A 174 -21.66 -54.10 22.36
CA ASP A 174 -22.30 -52.87 22.81
C ASP A 174 -21.44 -51.66 22.41
N ARG A 175 -22.03 -50.47 22.41
CA ARG A 175 -21.32 -49.21 22.15
C ARG A 175 -20.24 -48.93 23.19
N THR A 176 -20.43 -49.32 24.45
CA THR A 176 -19.42 -49.11 25.51
C THR A 176 -18.17 -49.97 25.33
N ASP A 177 -18.23 -50.97 24.45
CA ASP A 177 -17.06 -51.77 24.10
C ASP A 177 -16.07 -51.01 23.22
N CYS A 178 -16.43 -49.85 22.69
CA CYS A 178 -15.63 -49.09 21.74
C CYS A 178 -15.20 -47.75 22.32
N VAL A 179 -13.95 -47.35 22.06
CA VAL A 179 -13.45 -46.01 22.43
C VAL A 179 -14.28 -44.91 21.75
N SER A 180 -14.72 -45.14 20.51
CA SER A 180 -15.62 -44.23 19.76
C SER A 180 -17.06 -44.18 20.27
N LEU A 181 -17.44 -45.05 21.21
CA LEU A 181 -18.83 -45.28 21.61
C LEU A 181 -19.76 -45.70 20.45
N ILE A 182 -19.19 -46.21 19.35
CA ILE A 182 -19.95 -46.68 18.18
C ILE A 182 -19.55 -48.12 17.87
N CYS A 183 -20.49 -49.03 18.11
CA CYS A 183 -20.41 -50.40 17.65
C CYS A 183 -21.28 -50.61 16.41
N ALA A 184 -20.70 -50.51 15.22
CA ALA A 184 -21.39 -50.64 13.95
C ALA A 184 -21.03 -51.97 13.26
N ALA A 185 -22.05 -52.76 12.88
CA ALA A 185 -21.84 -54.06 12.24
C ALA A 185 -20.91 -55.01 13.05
N SER A 186 -21.01 -54.97 14.38
CA SER A 186 -20.16 -55.73 15.32
C SER A 186 -18.66 -55.38 15.27
N MET A 187 -18.32 -54.18 14.79
CA MET A 187 -16.98 -53.62 14.81
C MET A 187 -17.01 -52.17 15.33
N CYS A 188 -16.00 -51.79 16.10
CA CYS A 188 -15.81 -50.41 16.52
C CYS A 188 -15.42 -49.55 15.32
N THR A 189 -16.02 -48.38 15.17
CA THR A 189 -15.56 -47.39 14.18
C THR A 189 -14.42 -46.57 14.77
N GLU A 190 -13.59 -45.99 13.92
CA GLU A 190 -12.71 -44.90 14.35
C GLU A 190 -13.57 -43.69 14.75
N PRO A 191 -13.22 -42.98 15.84
CA PRO A 191 -13.98 -41.82 16.28
C PRO A 191 -13.70 -40.62 15.35
N ALA A 192 -14.74 -39.92 14.91
CA ALA A 192 -14.67 -38.85 13.92
C ALA A 192 -15.60 -37.69 14.26
N CYS A 193 -15.20 -36.47 13.91
CA CYS A 193 -15.91 -35.22 14.22
C CYS A 193 -17.34 -35.08 13.61
N ASN A 194 -17.87 -36.11 12.96
CA ASN A 194 -19.16 -36.08 12.27
C ASN A 194 -19.88 -37.44 12.31
N ASP A 195 -19.63 -38.21 13.36
CA ASP A 195 -20.16 -39.55 13.55
C ASP A 195 -21.42 -39.61 14.44
N GLY A 196 -21.89 -38.46 14.93
CA GLY A 196 -23.14 -38.27 15.66
C GLY A 196 -23.02 -38.58 17.16
N VAL A 197 -21.81 -38.68 17.70
CA VAL A 197 -21.58 -39.05 19.10
C VAL A 197 -20.44 -38.21 19.67
N GLN A 198 -20.64 -37.64 20.86
CA GLN A 198 -19.60 -36.85 21.53
C GLN A 198 -18.40 -37.72 21.91
N ASN A 199 -17.35 -37.72 21.09
CA ASN A 199 -16.13 -38.51 21.27
C ASN A 199 -14.87 -37.72 20.82
N GLN A 200 -13.69 -38.35 20.81
CA GLN A 200 -12.39 -37.66 20.70
C GLN A 200 -12.26 -36.52 21.73
N ASP A 201 -12.03 -35.29 21.26
CA ASP A 201 -11.89 -34.05 22.01
C ASP A 201 -13.08 -33.10 21.83
N GLU A 202 -14.21 -33.61 21.30
CA GLU A 202 -15.43 -32.84 21.10
C GLU A 202 -16.02 -32.29 22.41
N THR A 203 -16.26 -30.98 22.44
CA THR A 203 -16.96 -30.33 23.56
C THR A 203 -18.47 -30.38 23.41
N SER A 204 -18.98 -30.60 22.19
CA SER A 204 -20.35 -30.97 21.89
C SER A 204 -20.38 -31.96 20.71
N VAL A 205 -21.47 -32.73 20.56
CA VAL A 205 -21.59 -33.74 19.49
C VAL A 205 -21.18 -33.16 18.13
N ASP A 206 -20.17 -33.75 17.49
CA ASP A 206 -19.63 -33.40 16.17
C ASP A 206 -18.92 -32.03 16.08
N CYS A 207 -18.53 -31.41 17.21
CA CYS A 207 -17.83 -30.12 17.19
C CYS A 207 -17.04 -29.79 18.48
N GLY A 208 -16.14 -28.81 18.36
CA GLY A 208 -15.34 -28.27 19.44
C GLY A 208 -14.16 -29.17 19.82
N GLY A 209 -13.26 -28.68 20.66
CA GLY A 209 -11.95 -29.29 20.87
C GLY A 209 -10.89 -28.73 19.92
N ALA A 210 -9.69 -29.28 20.00
CA ALA A 210 -8.54 -28.85 19.22
C ALA A 210 -8.51 -29.47 17.80
N VAL A 211 -9.14 -30.63 17.61
CA VAL A 211 -9.10 -31.40 16.35
C VAL A 211 -10.35 -31.18 15.50
N CYS A 212 -11.51 -30.97 16.13
CA CYS A 212 -12.78 -30.81 15.41
C CYS A 212 -13.11 -29.35 15.07
N PRO A 213 -13.98 -29.11 14.07
CA PRO A 213 -14.47 -27.77 13.77
C PRO A 213 -15.14 -27.13 14.98
N GLY A 214 -15.05 -25.80 15.10
CA GLY A 214 -15.75 -25.07 16.15
C GLY A 214 -17.26 -25.34 16.16
N CYS A 215 -17.85 -25.27 17.34
CA CYS A 215 -19.26 -25.44 17.58
C CYS A 215 -20.04 -24.16 17.26
N ARG A 216 -21.25 -24.36 16.73
CA ARG A 216 -22.24 -23.30 16.55
C ARG A 216 -22.76 -22.79 17.89
N ASP A 217 -23.36 -21.60 17.85
CA ASP A 217 -23.96 -20.97 19.02
C ASP A 217 -24.96 -21.88 19.74
N GLY A 218 -24.95 -21.82 21.07
CA GLY A 218 -25.77 -22.62 21.98
C GLY A 218 -25.27 -24.03 22.25
N LEU A 219 -24.19 -24.47 21.59
CA LEU A 219 -23.54 -25.76 21.86
C LEU A 219 -22.46 -25.62 22.95
N SER A 220 -22.19 -26.71 23.65
CA SER A 220 -21.27 -26.74 24.78
C SER A 220 -19.82 -26.46 24.36
N CYS A 221 -19.07 -25.74 25.19
CA CYS A 221 -17.66 -25.44 25.00
C CYS A 221 -16.90 -25.43 26.33
N GLY A 222 -15.59 -25.65 26.29
CA GLY A 222 -14.67 -25.51 27.42
C GLY A 222 -13.73 -24.32 27.29
N ILE A 223 -13.38 -23.93 26.06
CA ILE A 223 -12.56 -22.76 25.72
C ILE A 223 -13.11 -22.04 24.49
N ASP A 224 -12.67 -20.81 24.29
CA ASP A 224 -13.08 -19.96 23.16
C ASP A 224 -12.89 -20.64 21.79
N GLN A 225 -11.77 -21.33 21.59
CA GLN A 225 -11.45 -22.05 20.34
C GLN A 225 -12.47 -23.14 19.99
N ASP A 226 -13.26 -23.63 20.95
CA ASP A 226 -14.26 -24.66 20.71
C ASP A 226 -15.47 -24.13 19.92
N CYS A 227 -15.56 -22.83 19.66
CA CYS A 227 -16.70 -22.18 19.02
C CYS A 227 -16.33 -21.62 17.63
N GLU A 228 -17.25 -21.69 16.66
CA GLU A 228 -17.04 -21.11 15.30
C GLU A 228 -16.70 -19.61 15.37
N ASN A 229 -17.19 -18.91 16.40
CA ASN A 229 -16.97 -17.49 16.66
C ASN A 229 -15.87 -17.21 17.71
N GLU A 230 -15.06 -18.21 18.06
CA GLU A 230 -13.98 -18.12 19.06
C GLU A 230 -14.43 -17.59 20.42
N ARG A 231 -15.63 -17.95 20.90
CA ARG A 231 -16.16 -17.42 22.16
C ARG A 231 -17.02 -18.39 22.94
N CYS A 232 -16.52 -18.78 24.11
CA CYS A 232 -17.17 -19.65 25.06
C CYS A 232 -17.58 -18.86 26.30
N PHE A 233 -18.88 -18.76 26.57
CA PHE A 233 -19.41 -18.05 27.74
C PHE A 233 -20.35 -18.95 28.54
N ASP A 234 -20.08 -19.08 29.86
CA ASP A 234 -20.81 -19.95 30.78
C ASP A 234 -20.96 -21.41 30.28
N GLY A 235 -19.95 -21.90 29.56
CA GLY A 235 -19.91 -23.25 28.99
C GLY A 235 -20.73 -23.45 27.72
N GLY A 236 -21.21 -22.38 27.08
CA GLY A 236 -21.88 -22.41 25.77
C GLY A 236 -21.25 -21.43 24.77
N CYS A 237 -21.20 -21.83 23.50
CA CYS A 237 -20.80 -20.95 22.41
C CYS A 237 -21.85 -19.84 22.24
N VAL A 238 -21.40 -18.60 22.19
CA VAL A 238 -22.27 -17.42 22.09
C VAL A 238 -21.81 -16.53 20.94
N SER A 239 -22.75 -15.83 20.29
CA SER A 239 -22.43 -14.80 19.31
C SER A 239 -23.32 -13.59 19.49
N CYS A 240 -22.87 -12.44 18.99
CA CYS A 240 -23.64 -11.20 18.97
C CYS A 240 -24.75 -11.20 17.88
N SER A 241 -25.31 -12.38 17.55
CA SER A 241 -26.26 -12.55 16.44
C SER A 241 -27.13 -13.82 16.57
N ASP A 242 -27.20 -14.42 17.76
CA ASP A 242 -27.88 -15.69 18.02
C ASP A 242 -29.37 -15.53 18.45
N ARG A 243 -29.85 -14.29 18.49
CA ARG A 243 -31.21 -13.85 18.86
C ARG A 243 -31.58 -14.13 20.30
N VAL A 244 -30.59 -14.30 21.16
CA VAL A 244 -30.76 -14.48 22.58
C VAL A 244 -29.91 -13.45 23.30
N GLN A 245 -30.50 -12.68 24.21
CA GLN A 245 -29.72 -11.78 25.06
C GLN A 245 -28.80 -12.58 25.98
N ASN A 246 -27.55 -12.77 25.57
CA ASN A 246 -26.53 -13.51 26.31
C ASN A 246 -25.17 -12.81 26.18
N ALA A 247 -24.10 -13.42 26.72
CA ALA A 247 -22.81 -12.75 26.84
C ALA A 247 -22.90 -11.38 27.57
N GLU A 248 -22.14 -10.36 27.13
CA GLU A 248 -22.15 -9.00 27.71
C GLU A 248 -23.20 -8.08 27.08
N GLU A 249 -24.15 -8.62 26.32
CA GLU A 249 -25.18 -7.88 25.59
C GLU A 249 -26.16 -7.12 26.50
N THR A 250 -26.48 -5.88 26.11
CA THR A 250 -27.49 -5.08 26.83
C THR A 250 -28.89 -5.21 26.25
N ASP A 251 -29.02 -5.61 24.98
CA ASP A 251 -30.24 -6.17 24.38
C ASP A 251 -29.89 -7.31 23.41
N VAL A 252 -30.89 -8.06 22.94
CA VAL A 252 -30.71 -9.21 22.05
C VAL A 252 -29.80 -8.87 20.86
N ASP A 253 -28.65 -9.55 20.77
CA ASP A 253 -27.66 -9.39 19.70
C ASP A 253 -26.94 -8.02 19.64
N CYS A 254 -27.02 -7.20 20.69
CA CYS A 254 -26.39 -5.87 20.68
C CYS A 254 -26.01 -5.30 22.06
N GLY A 255 -25.10 -4.34 22.02
CA GLY A 255 -24.65 -3.56 23.17
C GLY A 255 -23.66 -4.29 24.08
N GLY A 256 -23.14 -3.59 25.08
CA GLY A 256 -22.03 -4.06 25.89
C GLY A 256 -20.67 -3.82 25.24
N ALA A 257 -19.60 -4.28 25.89
CA ALA A 257 -18.23 -3.98 25.45
C ALA A 257 -17.75 -4.80 24.25
N LEU A 258 -18.46 -5.89 23.92
CA LEU A 258 -18.02 -6.89 22.97
C LEU A 258 -18.91 -7.02 21.73
N CYS A 259 -20.13 -6.51 21.76
CA CYS A 259 -21.07 -6.56 20.64
C CYS A 259 -21.28 -5.17 20.04
N ASP A 260 -21.73 -5.14 18.78
CA ASP A 260 -22.06 -3.88 18.12
C ASP A 260 -23.13 -3.12 18.91
N ALA A 261 -23.01 -1.80 18.93
CA ALA A 261 -23.90 -0.97 19.70
C ALA A 261 -25.36 -1.10 19.21
N CYS A 262 -26.30 -1.09 20.14
CA CYS A 262 -27.70 -1.30 19.89
C CYS A 262 -28.35 -0.18 19.06
N PRO A 263 -29.24 -0.52 18.12
CA PRO A 263 -30.06 0.46 17.42
C PRO A 263 -31.08 1.11 18.37
N ALA A 264 -31.67 2.21 17.92
CA ALA A 264 -32.62 2.95 18.74
C ALA A 264 -33.87 2.11 19.09
N GLY A 265 -34.32 2.20 20.35
CA GLY A 265 -35.45 1.45 20.90
C GLY A 265 -35.07 0.19 21.67
N GLU A 266 -33.84 -0.30 21.53
CA GLU A 266 -33.30 -1.44 22.28
C GLU A 266 -32.74 -0.99 23.64
N ARG A 267 -32.50 -1.94 24.54
CA ARG A 267 -32.06 -1.75 25.92
C ARG A 267 -30.55 -1.50 26.00
N CYS A 268 -30.18 -0.64 26.93
CA CYS A 268 -28.80 -0.25 27.17
C CYS A 268 -28.53 -0.07 28.67
N LEU A 269 -27.25 -0.10 29.06
CA LEU A 269 -26.78 0.19 30.42
C LEU A 269 -25.91 1.46 30.46
N MET A 270 -25.23 1.79 29.36
CA MET A 270 -24.39 2.98 29.20
C MET A 270 -24.41 3.48 27.76
N ASP A 271 -23.97 4.72 27.56
CA ASP A 271 -24.01 5.42 26.26
C ASP A 271 -23.32 4.67 25.12
N SER A 272 -22.21 3.98 25.41
CA SER A 272 -21.48 3.17 24.42
C SER A 272 -22.27 1.96 23.91
N ASP A 273 -23.32 1.56 24.61
CA ASP A 273 -24.17 0.44 24.19
C ASP A 273 -25.11 0.84 23.06
N CYS A 274 -25.17 2.12 22.66
CA CYS A 274 -26.08 2.62 21.64
C CYS A 274 -25.33 3.12 20.40
N LEU A 275 -25.84 2.80 19.21
CA LEU A 275 -25.28 3.24 17.92
C LEU A 275 -25.08 4.75 17.82
N VAL A 276 -25.98 5.49 18.48
CA VAL A 276 -26.00 6.96 18.53
C VAL A 276 -25.25 7.48 19.77
N GLY A 277 -24.77 6.60 20.65
CA GLY A 277 -23.97 6.98 21.81
C GLY A 277 -24.79 7.59 22.97
N SER A 278 -26.10 7.33 23.05
CA SER A 278 -26.95 7.84 24.14
C SER A 278 -27.90 6.78 24.68
N CYS A 279 -27.73 6.47 25.97
CA CYS A 279 -28.59 5.56 26.72
C CYS A 279 -29.41 6.34 27.74
N ASN A 280 -30.71 6.50 27.50
CA ASN A 280 -31.61 7.24 28.40
C ASN A 280 -32.71 6.33 28.94
N ALA A 281 -32.89 6.36 30.26
CA ALA A 281 -33.84 5.50 30.96
C ALA A 281 -33.71 3.99 30.64
N GLY A 282 -32.51 3.55 30.22
CA GLY A 282 -32.21 2.16 29.86
C GLY A 282 -32.66 1.74 28.47
N ILE A 283 -32.93 2.71 27.58
CA ILE A 283 -33.26 2.50 26.15
C ILE A 283 -32.37 3.40 25.30
N CYS A 284 -31.85 2.87 24.19
CA CYS A 284 -31.13 3.63 23.19
C CYS A 284 -32.08 4.61 22.50
N GLU A 285 -31.82 5.90 22.64
CA GLU A 285 -32.67 6.92 22.03
C GLU A 285 -32.40 7.06 20.52
N SER A 286 -33.42 7.50 19.78
CA SER A 286 -33.33 7.74 18.35
C SER A 286 -33.23 9.23 18.09
N CYS A 287 -32.39 9.63 17.13
CA CYS A 287 -32.45 10.96 16.52
C CYS A 287 -33.57 11.08 15.47
N ASP A 288 -34.48 10.10 15.30
CA ASP A 288 -35.56 10.10 14.30
C ASP A 288 -36.94 9.83 14.96
N ASP A 289 -37.19 10.42 16.13
CA ASP A 289 -38.42 10.18 16.91
C ASP A 289 -39.50 11.26 16.77
N ARG A 290 -39.23 12.28 15.95
CA ARG A 290 -40.05 13.46 15.64
C ARG A 290 -40.30 14.37 16.82
N VAL A 291 -39.45 14.30 17.84
CA VAL A 291 -39.55 15.13 19.03
C VAL A 291 -38.18 15.73 19.29
N GLN A 292 -38.09 17.07 19.30
CA GLN A 292 -36.87 17.75 19.69
C GLN A 292 -36.50 17.40 21.14
N ASN A 293 -35.54 16.50 21.33
CA ASN A 293 -35.11 16.00 22.63
C ASN A 293 -33.58 15.80 22.68
N GLN A 294 -33.05 15.34 23.82
CA GLN A 294 -31.60 15.27 24.06
C GLN A 294 -30.89 16.63 23.81
N ASP A 295 -29.85 16.66 22.97
CA ASP A 295 -29.12 17.86 22.58
C ASP A 295 -29.38 18.33 21.15
N GLU A 296 -30.47 17.83 20.54
CA GLU A 296 -30.95 18.24 19.21
C GLU A 296 -31.20 19.74 19.12
N THR A 297 -30.67 20.36 18.08
CA THR A 297 -30.90 21.79 17.82
C THR A 297 -32.15 22.03 16.98
N ASP A 298 -32.61 21.03 16.22
CA ASP A 298 -33.95 20.98 15.62
C ASP A 298 -34.49 19.53 15.68
N VAL A 299 -35.79 19.34 15.44
CA VAL A 299 -36.43 18.01 15.50
C VAL A 299 -35.66 17.01 14.66
N ASP A 300 -35.16 15.95 15.32
CA ASP A 300 -34.44 14.84 14.69
C ASP A 300 -33.04 15.21 14.13
N CYS A 301 -32.44 16.35 14.51
CA CYS A 301 -31.12 16.74 14.02
C CYS A 301 -30.36 17.76 14.89
N GLY A 302 -29.05 17.83 14.65
CA GLY A 302 -28.12 18.77 15.28
C GLY A 302 -27.75 18.38 16.71
N GLY A 303 -26.85 19.15 17.33
CA GLY A 303 -26.26 18.79 18.62
C GLY A 303 -24.91 18.07 18.47
N ALA A 304 -24.47 17.40 19.53
CA ALA A 304 -23.27 16.57 19.55
C ALA A 304 -23.55 15.11 19.15
N ILE A 305 -24.80 14.68 19.33
CA ILE A 305 -25.20 13.28 19.27
C ILE A 305 -25.81 12.95 17.90
N CYS A 306 -26.62 13.84 17.34
CA CYS A 306 -27.34 13.61 16.08
C CYS A 306 -26.61 14.15 14.84
N GLY A 307 -26.97 13.62 13.67
CA GLY A 307 -26.50 14.11 12.38
C GLY A 307 -26.85 15.59 12.15
N GLY A 308 -26.16 16.23 11.22
CA GLY A 308 -26.39 17.64 10.92
C GLY A 308 -27.83 17.92 10.49
N CYS A 309 -28.32 19.12 10.82
CA CYS A 309 -29.60 19.62 10.35
C CYS A 309 -29.52 20.07 8.90
N ARG A 310 -30.59 19.81 8.15
CA ARG A 310 -30.74 20.29 6.77
C ARG A 310 -30.91 21.81 6.74
N ALA A 311 -30.70 22.40 5.57
CA ALA A 311 -30.88 23.83 5.37
C ALA A 311 -32.28 24.31 5.80
N GLY A 312 -32.30 25.39 6.59
CA GLY A 312 -33.51 25.99 7.17
C GLY A 312 -33.91 25.43 8.54
N ALA A 313 -33.33 24.31 8.99
CA ALA A 313 -33.52 23.80 10.35
C ALA A 313 -32.67 24.57 11.37
N ALA A 314 -33.11 24.60 12.63
CA ALA A 314 -32.47 25.35 13.70
C ALA A 314 -31.11 24.77 14.10
N CYS A 315 -30.17 25.65 14.40
CA CYS A 315 -28.81 25.30 14.80
C CYS A 315 -28.27 26.27 15.84
N ALA A 316 -27.34 25.80 16.67
CA ALA A 316 -26.63 26.61 17.65
C ALA A 316 -25.18 26.90 17.22
N MET A 317 -24.56 26.01 16.45
CA MET A 317 -23.20 26.13 15.94
C MET A 317 -23.01 25.36 14.63
N ASP A 318 -21.92 25.62 13.92
CA ASP A 318 -21.66 25.13 12.56
C ASP A 318 -21.77 23.61 12.38
N ARG A 319 -21.37 22.83 13.40
CA ARG A 319 -21.44 21.37 13.36
C ARG A 319 -22.87 20.83 13.35
N ASP A 320 -23.84 21.62 13.80
CA ASP A 320 -25.24 21.20 13.90
C ASP A 320 -25.90 21.15 12.52
N CYS A 321 -25.17 21.38 11.44
CA CYS A 321 -25.67 21.48 10.07
C CYS A 321 -24.99 20.48 9.15
N ASP A 322 -25.75 19.82 8.27
CA ASP A 322 -25.22 18.84 7.30
C ASP A 322 -24.14 19.43 6.39
N MET A 323 -24.22 20.74 6.14
CA MET A 323 -23.28 21.50 5.31
C MET A 323 -22.27 22.30 6.15
N GLY A 324 -22.19 22.03 7.46
CA GLY A 324 -21.16 22.56 8.35
C GLY A 324 -21.22 24.07 8.63
N SER A 325 -22.36 24.74 8.43
CA SER A 325 -22.49 26.17 8.72
C SER A 325 -23.85 26.56 9.29
N CYS A 326 -23.81 27.21 10.45
CA CYS A 326 -24.94 27.76 11.17
C CYS A 326 -24.95 29.29 11.07
N SER A 327 -26.02 29.87 10.52
CA SER A 327 -26.11 31.32 10.36
C SER A 327 -26.27 32.02 11.71
N SER A 328 -25.23 32.74 12.15
CA SER A 328 -25.30 33.60 13.36
C SER A 328 -26.39 34.69 13.30
N ALA A 329 -26.90 35.02 12.11
CA ALA A 329 -27.95 36.01 11.91
C ALA A 329 -29.38 35.44 12.04
N SER A 330 -29.57 34.15 11.72
CA SER A 330 -30.91 33.51 11.69
C SER A 330 -31.07 32.31 12.62
N GLY A 331 -29.98 31.75 13.15
CA GLY A 331 -29.99 30.56 13.99
C GLY A 331 -30.45 29.30 13.24
N THR A 332 -30.23 29.27 11.92
CA THR A 332 -30.64 28.15 11.05
C THR A 332 -29.49 27.70 10.14
N CYS A 333 -29.48 26.42 9.80
CA CYS A 333 -28.53 25.82 8.88
C CYS A 333 -28.66 26.41 7.49
N VAL A 334 -27.53 26.72 6.88
CA VAL A 334 -27.46 27.38 5.56
C VAL A 334 -27.10 26.35 4.49
N SER A 335 -27.70 26.48 3.30
CA SER A 335 -27.37 25.64 2.15
C SER A 335 -26.40 26.35 1.22
N CYS A 336 -25.44 25.62 0.69
CA CYS A 336 -24.68 26.01 -0.50
C CYS A 336 -25.37 25.55 -1.80
N ILE A 337 -26.65 25.17 -1.79
CA ILE A 337 -27.41 24.69 -2.96
C ILE A 337 -28.84 25.26 -2.91
N ASP A 338 -28.93 26.57 -2.77
CA ASP A 338 -30.21 27.29 -2.70
C ASP A 338 -30.52 28.12 -3.97
N GLY A 339 -29.62 28.09 -4.96
CA GLY A 339 -29.74 28.77 -6.24
C GLY A 339 -29.47 30.27 -6.15
N LEU A 340 -28.92 30.76 -5.04
CA LEU A 340 -28.66 32.18 -4.79
C LEU A 340 -27.20 32.37 -4.38
N LEU A 341 -26.46 33.25 -5.08
CA LEU A 341 -25.11 33.66 -4.67
C LEU A 341 -25.17 34.39 -3.32
N ASN A 342 -24.93 33.67 -2.23
CA ASN A 342 -25.00 34.20 -0.88
C ASN A 342 -23.90 33.63 0.04
N GLN A 343 -23.73 34.20 1.22
CA GLN A 343 -22.61 33.88 2.14
C GLN A 343 -21.21 34.08 1.50
N ASP A 344 -20.30 33.11 1.62
CA ASP A 344 -18.91 33.15 1.11
C ASP A 344 -18.72 32.44 -0.24
N GLU A 345 -19.83 32.06 -0.90
CA GLU A 345 -19.83 31.50 -2.23
C GLU A 345 -19.11 32.40 -3.24
N SER A 346 -18.27 31.78 -4.07
CA SER A 346 -17.59 32.48 -5.16
C SER A 346 -18.36 32.42 -6.48
N ASP A 347 -19.26 31.45 -6.65
CA ASP A 347 -20.33 31.42 -7.65
C ASP A 347 -21.60 30.78 -7.05
N VAL A 348 -22.75 30.92 -7.70
CA VAL A 348 -24.04 30.39 -7.20
C VAL A 348 -23.86 28.92 -6.82
N ASP A 349 -24.08 28.60 -5.55
CA ASP A 349 -24.02 27.26 -4.99
C ASP A 349 -22.62 26.60 -4.95
N CYS A 350 -21.52 27.37 -5.10
CA CYS A 350 -20.15 26.83 -5.01
C CYS A 350 -19.06 27.86 -4.67
N GLY A 351 -17.91 27.36 -4.22
CA GLY A 351 -16.71 28.16 -3.93
C GLY A 351 -16.74 28.82 -2.55
N GLY A 352 -15.70 29.57 -2.21
CA GLY A 352 -15.49 30.05 -0.85
C GLY A 352 -14.75 29.07 0.04
N SER A 353 -14.78 29.34 1.34
CA SER A 353 -14.15 28.53 2.38
C SER A 353 -15.08 27.49 3.01
N VAL A 354 -16.39 27.66 2.84
CA VAL A 354 -17.43 26.81 3.44
C VAL A 354 -18.07 25.86 2.41
N CYS A 355 -18.26 26.28 1.15
CA CYS A 355 -18.96 25.49 0.13
C CYS A 355 -18.02 24.65 -0.75
N LEU A 356 -18.58 23.65 -1.45
CA LEU A 356 -17.83 22.79 -2.37
C LEU A 356 -17.17 23.61 -3.49
N ALA A 357 -15.97 23.20 -3.88
CA ALA A 357 -15.21 23.90 -4.91
C ALA A 357 -15.93 23.85 -6.27
N CYS A 358 -15.99 25.01 -6.93
CA CYS A 358 -16.66 25.24 -8.20
C CYS A 358 -16.04 24.45 -9.36
N GLY A 359 -16.91 23.95 -10.24
CA GLY A 359 -16.52 23.30 -11.49
C GLY A 359 -15.97 24.29 -12.55
N PRO A 360 -15.51 23.78 -13.70
CA PRO A 360 -15.00 24.62 -14.79
C PRO A 360 -16.04 25.63 -15.29
N GLY A 361 -15.63 26.88 -15.47
CA GLY A 361 -16.45 27.96 -16.03
C GLY A 361 -17.19 28.81 -14.98
N PHE A 362 -17.33 28.32 -13.75
CA PHE A 362 -17.90 29.07 -12.62
C PHE A 362 -16.90 30.12 -12.10
N LEU A 363 -17.40 31.15 -11.42
CA LEU A 363 -16.64 32.23 -10.82
C LEU A 363 -15.81 31.75 -9.63
N CYS A 364 -14.67 32.39 -9.42
CA CYS A 364 -13.78 32.10 -8.30
C CYS A 364 -13.05 33.37 -7.85
N ALA A 365 -12.79 33.48 -6.56
CA ALA A 365 -11.93 34.48 -5.95
C ALA A 365 -10.53 33.93 -5.67
N THR A 366 -10.42 32.65 -5.31
CA THR A 366 -9.15 31.96 -5.03
C THR A 366 -9.05 30.63 -5.75
N ASN A 367 -7.85 30.06 -5.81
CA ASN A 367 -7.64 28.72 -6.38
C ASN A 367 -8.41 27.64 -5.63
N ALA A 368 -8.56 27.75 -4.31
CA ALA A 368 -9.27 26.77 -3.48
C ALA A 368 -10.78 26.72 -3.79
N ASP A 369 -11.33 27.80 -4.33
CA ASP A 369 -12.71 27.87 -4.76
C ASP A 369 -12.99 26.99 -5.98
N CYS A 370 -11.96 26.43 -6.62
CA CYS A 370 -12.09 25.62 -7.84
C CYS A 370 -11.73 24.17 -7.60
N ALA A 371 -12.56 23.25 -8.08
CA ALA A 371 -12.26 21.81 -8.01
C ALA A 371 -10.94 21.45 -8.73
N SER A 372 -10.52 22.27 -9.70
CA SER A 372 -9.24 22.15 -10.40
C SER A 372 -8.04 22.73 -9.63
N ASN A 373 -8.27 23.43 -8.52
CA ASN A 373 -7.32 24.31 -7.84
C ASN A 373 -6.74 25.43 -8.74
N VAL A 374 -7.41 25.77 -9.84
CA VAL A 374 -6.95 26.80 -10.79
C VAL A 374 -8.04 27.83 -11.04
N CYS A 375 -7.88 28.99 -10.41
CA CYS A 375 -8.69 30.17 -10.65
C CYS A 375 -7.93 31.13 -11.57
N THR A 376 -8.38 31.30 -12.82
CA THR A 376 -7.74 32.23 -13.78
C THR A 376 -8.77 33.22 -14.29
N ALA A 377 -8.42 34.51 -14.26
CA ALA A 377 -9.30 35.61 -14.66
C ALA A 377 -10.67 35.59 -13.96
N GLY A 378 -10.70 35.17 -12.68
CA GLY A 378 -11.92 35.12 -11.86
C GLY A 378 -12.88 33.99 -12.24
N ARG A 379 -12.43 32.97 -12.99
CA ARG A 379 -13.18 31.75 -13.28
C ARG A 379 -12.36 30.50 -13.06
N CYS A 380 -13.01 29.46 -12.57
CA CYS A 380 -12.44 28.13 -12.43
C CYS A 380 -12.15 27.57 -13.81
N VAL A 381 -10.88 27.27 -14.06
CA VAL A 381 -10.46 26.64 -15.30
C VAL A 381 -10.52 25.15 -15.09
N GLY A 382 -11.15 24.43 -16.01
CA GLY A 382 -11.09 22.97 -15.96
C GLY A 382 -9.65 22.50 -16.11
N LEU A 383 -9.32 21.41 -15.42
CA LEU A 383 -8.12 20.65 -15.76
C LEU A 383 -8.20 20.35 -17.27
N SER A 384 -7.06 20.47 -17.97
CA SER A 384 -7.01 20.29 -19.42
C SER A 384 -7.83 19.05 -19.81
N PRO A 385 -8.75 19.11 -20.79
CA PRO A 385 -9.49 17.92 -21.24
C PRO A 385 -8.53 16.82 -21.75
N ASN A 386 -7.26 17.16 -21.94
CA ASN A 386 -6.16 16.26 -22.20
C ASN A 386 -4.92 16.67 -21.37
N PRO A 387 -4.79 16.21 -20.11
CA PRO A 387 -3.50 16.29 -19.43
C PRO A 387 -2.50 15.45 -20.21
N THR A 388 -1.25 15.87 -20.23
CA THR A 388 -0.20 15.02 -20.78
C THR A 388 0.31 14.10 -19.70
N PHE A 389 0.39 12.81 -20.01
CA PHE A 389 0.90 11.78 -19.14
C PHE A 389 1.59 10.71 -19.99
N GLN A 390 2.88 10.49 -19.73
CA GLN A 390 3.67 9.51 -20.48
C GLN A 390 4.68 8.81 -19.57
N ILE A 391 4.85 7.51 -19.72
CA ILE A 391 5.94 6.75 -19.11
C ILE A 391 7.24 7.08 -19.86
N THR A 392 8.23 7.55 -19.11
CA THR A 392 9.57 7.86 -19.65
C THR A 392 10.57 6.73 -19.41
N SER A 393 10.40 5.93 -18.36
CA SER A 393 11.18 4.71 -18.17
C SER A 393 10.48 3.70 -17.25
N PHE A 394 10.69 2.43 -17.56
CA PHE A 394 10.60 1.32 -16.61
C PHE A 394 12.00 0.76 -16.38
N THR A 395 12.34 0.45 -15.14
CA THR A 395 13.67 -0.08 -14.79
C THR A 395 13.55 -1.46 -14.17
N ALA A 396 14.56 -2.30 -14.36
CA ALA A 396 14.66 -3.64 -13.74
C ALA A 396 15.48 -3.62 -12.43
N ASN A 397 16.01 -2.45 -12.04
CA ASN A 397 16.88 -2.34 -10.87
C ASN A 397 16.06 -1.98 -9.64
N ALA A 398 16.43 -2.52 -8.47
CA ALA A 398 15.76 -2.25 -7.19
C ALA A 398 14.27 -2.62 -7.18
N CYS A 399 13.92 -3.68 -7.90
CA CYS A 399 12.60 -4.28 -7.81
C CYS A 399 12.43 -5.04 -6.49
N VAL A 400 11.21 -5.04 -5.98
CA VAL A 400 10.80 -5.83 -4.80
C VAL A 400 9.61 -6.68 -5.21
N THR A 401 9.62 -7.94 -4.79
CA THR A 401 8.61 -8.93 -5.12
C THR A 401 8.22 -9.71 -3.86
N VAL A 402 6.95 -10.09 -3.78
CA VAL A 402 6.41 -10.97 -2.74
C VAL A 402 5.49 -12.00 -3.35
N ASP A 403 5.44 -13.15 -2.70
CA ASP A 403 4.47 -14.21 -2.99
C ASP A 403 3.07 -13.79 -2.51
N HIS A 404 2.06 -13.90 -3.39
CA HIS A 404 0.67 -13.63 -3.04
C HIS A 404 -0.22 -14.86 -2.90
N ASP A 405 0.25 -16.06 -3.25
CA ASP A 405 -0.58 -17.27 -3.33
C ASP A 405 -1.29 -17.53 -1.99
N LEU A 406 -0.57 -17.36 -0.87
CA LEU A 406 -1.12 -17.53 0.49
C LEU A 406 -2.27 -16.56 0.85
N PHE A 407 -2.43 -15.45 0.13
CA PHE A 407 -3.41 -14.42 0.43
C PHE A 407 -4.55 -14.34 -0.59
N SER A 408 -4.23 -14.39 -1.88
CA SER A 408 -5.21 -14.24 -2.98
C SER A 408 -5.44 -15.51 -3.78
N GLY A 409 -4.69 -16.59 -3.55
CA GLY A 409 -4.66 -17.74 -4.46
C GLY A 409 -3.98 -17.42 -5.79
N ASP A 410 -4.31 -18.24 -6.79
CA ASP A 410 -3.76 -18.23 -8.15
C ASP A 410 -4.09 -16.93 -8.93
N ASP A 411 -3.44 -16.72 -10.07
CA ASP A 411 -3.57 -15.46 -10.80
C ASP A 411 -4.97 -15.22 -11.39
N HIS A 412 -5.50 -14.02 -11.11
CA HIS A 412 -6.71 -13.51 -11.77
C HIS A 412 -6.47 -12.14 -12.41
N GLY A 413 -5.35 -11.48 -12.09
CA GLY A 413 -4.82 -10.38 -12.89
C GLY A 413 -5.33 -8.97 -12.59
N GLY A 414 -6.39 -8.78 -11.80
CA GLY A 414 -6.86 -7.44 -11.45
C GLY A 414 -5.81 -6.70 -10.59
N ILE A 415 -5.33 -5.53 -11.02
CA ILE A 415 -4.38 -4.73 -10.23
C ILE A 415 -4.72 -3.23 -10.25
N ALA A 416 -4.72 -2.60 -9.08
CA ALA A 416 -4.86 -1.16 -8.92
C ALA A 416 -4.06 -0.66 -7.72
N VAL A 417 -3.61 0.59 -7.77
CA VAL A 417 -2.73 1.19 -6.77
C VAL A 417 -3.30 2.51 -6.29
N SER A 418 -3.37 2.69 -4.98
CA SER A 418 -3.66 3.99 -4.35
C SER A 418 -2.40 4.66 -3.83
N ASP A 419 -2.55 5.84 -3.23
CA ASP A 419 -1.45 6.50 -2.52
C ASP A 419 -1.08 5.83 -1.18
N GLN A 420 -1.80 4.77 -0.78
CA GLN A 420 -1.55 4.05 0.47
C GLN A 420 -1.37 2.54 0.29
N VAL A 421 -1.99 1.93 -0.72
CA VAL A 421 -2.03 0.48 -0.86
C VAL A 421 -1.96 0.02 -2.32
N VAL A 422 -1.57 -1.24 -2.49
CA VAL A 422 -1.71 -1.99 -3.73
C VAL A 422 -2.84 -2.99 -3.54
N LEU A 423 -3.74 -3.05 -4.51
CA LEU A 423 -4.79 -4.06 -4.56
C LEU A 423 -4.48 -4.99 -5.73
N TYR A 424 -4.46 -6.29 -5.43
CA TYR A 424 -4.29 -7.34 -6.42
C TYR A 424 -5.38 -8.40 -6.22
N THR A 425 -5.98 -8.88 -7.30
CA THR A 425 -7.02 -9.91 -7.24
C THR A 425 -6.50 -11.21 -7.83
N GLY A 426 -6.51 -12.26 -6.99
CA GLY A 426 -6.35 -13.66 -7.39
C GLY A 426 -7.67 -14.42 -7.24
N ASP A 427 -7.61 -15.73 -7.41
CA ASP A 427 -8.78 -16.62 -7.42
C ASP A 427 -9.58 -16.66 -6.11
N ASP A 428 -8.91 -16.60 -4.96
CA ASP A 428 -9.52 -16.75 -3.65
C ASP A 428 -9.98 -15.41 -3.05
N ALA A 429 -9.23 -14.33 -3.31
CA ALA A 429 -9.52 -13.01 -2.77
C ALA A 429 -8.81 -11.86 -3.51
N THR A 430 -9.31 -10.65 -3.30
CA THR A 430 -8.51 -9.44 -3.51
C THR A 430 -7.64 -9.20 -2.29
N THR A 431 -6.33 -9.19 -2.47
CA THR A 431 -5.35 -8.88 -1.43
C THR A 431 -4.97 -7.41 -1.47
N ARG A 432 -4.91 -6.82 -0.28
CA ARG A 432 -4.40 -5.47 -0.03
C ARG A 432 -2.99 -5.55 0.51
N TYR A 433 -2.03 -4.93 -0.17
CA TYR A 433 -0.65 -4.79 0.28
C TYR A 433 -0.31 -3.35 0.65
N ALA A 434 0.59 -3.17 1.61
CA ALA A 434 1.31 -1.91 1.76
C ALA A 434 2.12 -1.59 0.49
N LEU A 435 2.39 -0.30 0.22
CA LEU A 435 3.11 0.13 -0.99
C LEU A 435 4.54 -0.43 -1.11
N ASP A 436 5.15 -0.87 -0.02
CA ASP A 436 6.45 -1.52 0.00
C ASP A 436 6.36 -3.06 -0.01
N LEU A 437 5.14 -3.61 -0.11
CA LEU A 437 4.81 -5.04 -0.10
C LEU A 437 5.20 -5.77 1.20
N THR A 438 5.47 -5.05 2.29
CA THR A 438 5.91 -5.69 3.56
C THR A 438 4.77 -6.35 4.35
N ALA A 439 3.52 -5.96 4.08
CA ALA A 439 2.34 -6.51 4.73
C ALA A 439 1.21 -6.71 3.71
N GLY A 440 0.61 -7.89 3.71
CA GLY A 440 -0.54 -8.27 2.89
C GLY A 440 -1.74 -8.68 3.75
N THR A 441 -2.95 -8.34 3.34
CA THR A 441 -4.19 -8.74 4.00
C THR A 441 -5.22 -9.10 2.95
N ALA A 442 -5.71 -10.34 2.99
CA ALA A 442 -6.78 -10.79 2.12
C ALA A 442 -8.08 -10.09 2.50
N LEU A 443 -8.71 -9.39 1.56
CA LEU A 443 -10.05 -8.81 1.74
C LEU A 443 -11.07 -9.91 1.46
N ARG A 444 -11.28 -10.78 2.47
CA ARG A 444 -12.24 -11.89 2.38
C ARG A 444 -13.68 -11.38 2.37
N PRO A 445 -14.58 -12.10 1.69
CA PRO A 445 -15.95 -11.65 1.52
C PRO A 445 -16.74 -11.43 2.85
N SER A 446 -17.16 -10.19 3.12
CA SER A 446 -18.18 -9.75 4.09
C SER A 446 -19.54 -9.38 3.44
N ALA A 447 -20.63 -9.82 4.07
CA ALA A 447 -22.02 -9.82 3.56
C ALA A 447 -22.63 -8.46 3.13
N THR A 448 -21.95 -7.33 3.32
CA THR A 448 -22.49 -5.99 3.00
C THR A 448 -21.94 -5.35 1.72
N LEU A 449 -20.88 -5.89 1.11
CA LEU A 449 -20.38 -5.52 -0.24
C LEU A 449 -19.37 -6.52 -0.80
N ASP A 450 -18.86 -7.43 0.03
CA ASP A 450 -17.70 -8.25 -0.23
C ASP A 450 -18.17 -9.71 -0.32
N GLY A 451 -18.52 -10.15 -1.51
CA GLY A 451 -18.84 -11.56 -1.79
C GLY A 451 -17.96 -12.17 -2.87
N ALA A 452 -17.22 -11.34 -3.61
CA ALA A 452 -16.58 -11.76 -4.85
C ALA A 452 -15.49 -10.78 -5.29
N GLY A 453 -14.45 -11.33 -5.94
CA GLY A 453 -13.22 -10.65 -6.34
C GLY A 453 -13.43 -9.30 -7.03
N ARG A 454 -12.51 -8.36 -6.75
CA ARG A 454 -12.49 -7.00 -7.30
C ARG A 454 -11.67 -6.99 -8.60
N ASP A 455 -12.10 -7.75 -9.60
CA ASP A 455 -11.30 -8.00 -10.81
C ASP A 455 -11.15 -6.72 -11.65
N ALA A 456 -12.26 -6.04 -11.93
CA ALA A 456 -12.29 -4.88 -12.81
C ALA A 456 -11.98 -3.58 -12.06
N MET A 457 -10.73 -3.44 -11.60
CA MET A 457 -10.22 -2.24 -10.92
C MET A 457 -9.17 -1.49 -11.74
N VAL A 458 -9.12 -0.18 -11.53
CA VAL A 458 -8.20 0.77 -12.17
C VAL A 458 -7.93 1.94 -11.24
N SER A 459 -6.82 2.65 -11.45
CA SER A 459 -6.46 3.84 -10.68
C SER A 459 -6.51 5.11 -11.51
N ASN A 460 -6.89 6.22 -10.88
CA ASN A 460 -6.49 7.54 -11.34
C ASN A 460 -5.03 7.78 -10.96
N ALA A 461 -4.15 7.82 -11.94
CA ALA A 461 -2.71 7.98 -11.75
C ALA A 461 -2.33 9.32 -11.09
N ARG A 462 -3.22 10.32 -11.10
CA ARG A 462 -2.95 11.65 -10.52
C ARG A 462 -3.04 11.69 -9.00
N ASP A 463 -4.08 11.07 -8.45
CA ASP A 463 -4.46 11.20 -7.04
C ASP A 463 -4.56 9.85 -6.32
N GLY A 464 -4.24 8.75 -7.01
CA GLY A 464 -4.27 7.41 -6.43
C GLY A 464 -5.69 6.90 -6.13
N THR A 465 -6.75 7.55 -6.61
CA THR A 465 -8.10 7.04 -6.37
C THR A 465 -8.29 5.74 -7.15
N VAL A 466 -8.58 4.65 -6.46
CA VAL A 466 -8.94 3.37 -7.07
C VAL A 466 -10.43 3.37 -7.39
N TYR A 467 -10.79 2.88 -8.57
CA TYR A 467 -12.16 2.75 -9.03
C TYR A 467 -12.47 1.31 -9.41
N LEU A 468 -13.63 0.82 -8.95
CA LEU A 468 -14.24 -0.40 -9.45
C LEU A 468 -15.16 -0.07 -10.63
N LEU A 469 -14.97 -0.76 -11.75
CA LEU A 469 -15.88 -0.68 -12.89
C LEU A 469 -17.18 -1.40 -12.51
N ALA A 470 -18.32 -0.73 -12.67
CA ALA A 470 -19.60 -1.22 -12.18
C ALA A 470 -20.77 -0.87 -13.09
N ASP A 471 -21.88 -1.56 -12.87
CA ASP A 471 -23.20 -1.17 -13.37
C ASP A 471 -24.25 -1.21 -12.26
N GLY A 472 -25.53 -1.09 -12.62
CA GLY A 472 -26.65 -1.14 -11.67
C GLY A 472 -26.72 -2.40 -10.81
N ALA A 473 -26.09 -3.51 -11.22
CA ALA A 473 -26.04 -4.75 -10.45
C ALA A 473 -24.88 -4.79 -9.43
N GLY A 474 -23.84 -3.98 -9.62
CA GLY A 474 -22.67 -3.94 -8.74
C GLY A 474 -21.35 -3.82 -9.51
N PRO A 475 -20.20 -3.99 -8.82
CA PRO A 475 -18.89 -4.15 -9.44
C PRO A 475 -18.87 -5.28 -10.47
N LYS A 476 -18.03 -5.17 -11.49
CA LYS A 476 -17.82 -6.23 -12.49
C LYS A 476 -16.87 -7.29 -11.94
N GLN A 477 -17.38 -8.52 -11.86
CA GLN A 477 -16.76 -9.71 -11.31
C GLN A 477 -16.84 -10.81 -12.38
N ALA A 478 -15.70 -11.39 -12.74
CA ALA A 478 -15.56 -12.44 -13.75
C ALA A 478 -16.23 -12.14 -15.12
N TYR A 479 -16.08 -13.07 -16.07
CA TYR A 479 -16.76 -12.96 -17.37
C TYR A 479 -18.28 -13.15 -17.22
N SER A 480 -19.00 -12.06 -16.97
CA SER A 480 -20.47 -12.00 -17.03
C SER A 480 -20.99 -11.21 -18.25
N GLY A 481 -20.08 -10.62 -19.03
CA GLY A 481 -20.43 -9.65 -20.06
C GLY A 481 -21.17 -8.43 -19.49
N GLY A 482 -21.82 -7.67 -20.37
CA GLY A 482 -22.68 -6.55 -19.97
C GLY A 482 -22.07 -5.19 -20.28
N GLN A 483 -22.35 -4.22 -19.42
CA GLN A 483 -21.96 -2.83 -19.64
C GLN A 483 -21.38 -2.23 -18.37
N VAL A 484 -20.45 -1.28 -18.53
CA VAL A 484 -20.03 -0.39 -17.46
C VAL A 484 -20.87 0.88 -17.57
N THR A 485 -21.56 1.26 -16.49
CA THR A 485 -22.38 2.48 -16.45
C THR A 485 -21.93 3.43 -15.36
N ARG A 486 -21.08 2.98 -14.43
CA ARG A 486 -20.57 3.80 -13.33
C ARG A 486 -19.21 3.29 -12.86
N LEU A 487 -18.45 4.16 -12.20
CA LEU A 487 -17.25 3.83 -11.47
C LEU A 487 -17.50 4.08 -9.98
N ILE A 488 -17.17 3.10 -9.14
CA ILE A 488 -17.31 3.20 -7.69
C ILE A 488 -15.91 3.51 -7.13
N PRO A 489 -15.68 4.72 -6.60
CA PRO A 489 -14.40 5.03 -5.97
C PRO A 489 -14.25 4.21 -4.69
N MET A 490 -13.01 3.88 -4.34
CA MET A 490 -12.66 3.24 -3.09
C MET A 490 -12.07 4.25 -2.11
N ASN A 491 -12.11 3.95 -0.82
CA ASN A 491 -11.36 4.72 0.17
C ASN A 491 -9.85 4.52 -0.03
N ALA A 492 -9.05 5.42 0.55
CA ALA A 492 -7.60 5.45 0.33
C ALA A 492 -6.89 4.14 0.72
N ASP A 493 -7.39 3.47 1.77
CA ASP A 493 -6.87 2.19 2.23
C ASP A 493 -7.39 0.98 1.43
N GLY A 494 -8.32 1.17 0.49
CA GLY A 494 -8.84 0.15 -0.40
C GLY A 494 -9.76 -0.89 0.26
N THR A 495 -10.19 -0.69 1.49
CA THR A 495 -11.06 -1.65 2.22
C THR A 495 -12.52 -1.55 1.78
N ALA A 496 -13.02 -0.34 1.49
CA ALA A 496 -14.44 -0.10 1.23
C ALA A 496 -14.67 0.89 0.09
N ALA A 497 -15.90 0.89 -0.45
CA ALA A 497 -16.35 1.92 -1.37
C ALA A 497 -16.42 3.29 -0.65
N SER A 498 -15.99 4.35 -1.33
CA SER A 498 -16.13 5.72 -0.87
C SER A 498 -17.33 6.42 -1.53
N SER A 499 -17.75 7.55 -0.97
CA SER A 499 -18.79 8.40 -1.57
C SER A 499 -18.31 9.02 -2.88
N GLY A 500 -19.22 9.31 -3.82
CA GLY A 500 -18.89 10.01 -5.07
C GLY A 500 -18.84 9.11 -6.31
N ILE A 501 -19.83 8.23 -6.46
CA ILE A 501 -19.98 7.37 -7.65
C ILE A 501 -19.95 8.21 -8.93
N VAL A 502 -19.04 7.88 -9.84
CA VAL A 502 -18.91 8.53 -11.15
C VAL A 502 -19.85 7.83 -12.13
N THR A 503 -20.92 8.50 -12.53
CA THR A 503 -21.85 7.96 -13.53
C THR A 503 -21.33 8.22 -14.94
N LEU A 504 -21.28 7.19 -15.79
CA LEU A 504 -20.81 7.33 -17.16
C LEU A 504 -21.86 8.02 -18.03
N SER A 505 -21.43 9.02 -18.81
CA SER A 505 -22.29 9.72 -19.76
C SER A 505 -22.85 8.82 -20.88
N THR A 506 -22.16 7.72 -21.19
CA THR A 506 -22.64 6.68 -22.12
C THR A 506 -22.20 5.31 -21.58
N PRO A 507 -23.08 4.30 -21.55
CA PRO A 507 -22.68 2.93 -21.20
C PRO A 507 -21.60 2.38 -22.14
N ILE A 508 -20.60 1.70 -21.58
CA ILE A 508 -19.55 1.01 -22.35
C ILE A 508 -19.88 -0.49 -22.34
N HIS A 509 -20.13 -1.07 -23.51
CA HIS A 509 -20.45 -2.49 -23.64
C HIS A 509 -19.19 -3.34 -23.71
N LEU A 510 -19.06 -4.33 -22.83
CA LEU A 510 -17.91 -5.22 -22.77
C LEU A 510 -18.16 -6.46 -23.64
N ALA A 511 -17.45 -6.58 -24.76
CA ALA A 511 -17.74 -7.58 -25.80
C ALA A 511 -16.77 -8.78 -25.76
N GLY A 512 -16.99 -9.71 -24.83
CA GLY A 512 -16.26 -10.98 -24.82
C GLY A 512 -15.07 -11.03 -23.85
N PHE A 513 -14.12 -11.90 -24.16
CA PHE A 513 -12.82 -12.01 -23.49
C PHE A 513 -11.81 -11.10 -24.20
N ASP A 514 -10.60 -10.94 -23.67
CA ASP A 514 -9.54 -10.10 -24.25
C ASP A 514 -9.80 -8.59 -24.09
N LEU A 515 -10.34 -8.22 -22.93
CA LEU A 515 -10.67 -6.83 -22.60
C LEU A 515 -9.48 -6.13 -21.94
N GLY A 516 -9.34 -4.83 -22.18
CA GLY A 516 -8.18 -4.07 -21.68
C GLY A 516 -8.60 -2.95 -20.73
N PHE A 517 -8.00 -2.92 -19.54
CA PHE A 517 -8.25 -1.88 -18.53
C PHE A 517 -7.00 -1.08 -18.23
N PHE A 518 -7.07 0.23 -18.41
CA PHE A 518 -5.89 1.06 -18.36
C PHE A 518 -6.05 2.21 -17.36
N SER A 519 -5.16 2.21 -16.37
CA SER A 519 -5.03 3.30 -15.39
C SER A 519 -4.37 4.50 -16.05
N GLY A 520 -4.97 5.68 -15.95
CA GLY A 520 -4.52 6.90 -16.63
C GLY A 520 -4.58 8.13 -15.73
N TYR A 521 -4.01 9.24 -16.22
CA TYR A 521 -3.99 10.51 -15.48
C TYR A 521 -5.28 11.30 -15.74
N ASP A 522 -6.10 11.47 -14.69
CA ASP A 522 -7.46 12.03 -14.72
C ASP A 522 -8.41 11.33 -15.71
N ARG A 523 -8.13 10.06 -16.04
CA ARG A 523 -8.98 9.26 -16.92
C ARG A 523 -8.75 7.77 -16.73
N ILE A 524 -9.78 7.01 -17.07
CA ILE A 524 -9.71 5.57 -17.28
C ILE A 524 -9.86 5.30 -18.77
N VAL A 525 -9.11 4.37 -19.32
CA VAL A 525 -9.30 3.92 -20.72
C VAL A 525 -9.66 2.45 -20.72
N ILE A 526 -10.65 2.10 -21.53
CA ILE A 526 -11.21 0.75 -21.63
C ILE A 526 -11.17 0.32 -23.09
N TYR A 527 -10.51 -0.80 -23.37
CA TYR A 527 -10.66 -1.51 -24.63
C TYR A 527 -11.81 -2.50 -24.49
N ASP A 528 -12.86 -2.30 -25.29
CA ASP A 528 -14.13 -3.02 -25.18
C ASP A 528 -14.17 -4.34 -25.98
N GLY A 529 -13.04 -4.74 -26.56
CA GLY A 529 -12.91 -5.88 -27.48
C GLY A 529 -12.98 -5.48 -28.96
N SER A 530 -13.38 -4.24 -29.27
CA SER A 530 -13.51 -3.75 -30.65
C SER A 530 -13.08 -2.29 -30.86
N ALA A 531 -13.19 -1.48 -29.81
CA ALA A 531 -12.89 -0.07 -29.81
C ALA A 531 -12.32 0.34 -28.45
N VAL A 532 -11.69 1.52 -28.43
CA VAL A 532 -11.12 2.10 -27.22
C VAL A 532 -12.00 3.26 -26.76
N GLN A 533 -12.44 3.22 -25.51
CA GLN A 533 -13.26 4.22 -24.86
C GLN A 533 -12.44 4.92 -23.78
N SER A 534 -12.45 6.25 -23.73
CA SER A 534 -11.86 7.02 -22.64
C SER A 534 -12.94 7.61 -21.75
N VAL A 535 -12.78 7.47 -20.43
CA VAL A 535 -13.64 8.04 -19.40
C VAL A 535 -12.87 9.14 -18.67
N ALA A 536 -13.32 10.38 -18.77
CA ALA A 536 -12.71 11.51 -18.07
C ALA A 536 -13.16 11.56 -16.60
N LEU A 537 -12.21 11.66 -15.67
CA LEU A 537 -12.47 11.75 -14.23
C LEU A 537 -12.43 13.22 -13.75
N PRO A 538 -13.23 13.57 -12.73
CA PRO A 538 -14.29 12.77 -12.09
C PRO A 538 -15.63 12.82 -12.86
N SER A 539 -15.68 13.45 -14.04
CA SER A 539 -16.93 13.75 -14.74
C SER A 539 -17.73 12.55 -15.25
N GLY A 540 -17.08 11.41 -15.51
CA GLY A 540 -17.69 10.26 -16.18
C GLY A 540 -17.97 10.49 -17.67
N ALA A 541 -17.46 11.56 -18.28
CA ALA A 541 -17.63 11.81 -19.71
C ALA A 541 -16.90 10.74 -20.52
N VAL A 542 -17.63 10.06 -21.43
CA VAL A 542 -17.13 8.95 -22.22
C VAL A 542 -16.89 9.43 -23.65
N THR A 543 -15.68 9.19 -24.14
CA THR A 543 -15.26 9.50 -25.51
C THR A 543 -14.83 8.23 -26.22
N ASN A 544 -15.47 7.91 -27.34
CA ASN A 544 -15.02 6.83 -28.21
C ASN A 544 -13.81 7.30 -29.02
N LEU A 545 -12.65 6.69 -28.78
CA LEU A 545 -11.38 7.02 -29.43
C LEU A 545 -11.19 6.31 -30.79
N GLY A 546 -12.07 5.36 -31.10
CA GLY A 546 -12.11 4.67 -32.39
C GLY A 546 -11.96 3.15 -32.27
N ALA A 547 -12.33 2.47 -33.36
CA ALA A 547 -12.15 1.03 -33.50
C ALA A 547 -10.66 0.70 -33.66
N MET A 548 -10.21 -0.34 -32.97
CA MET A 548 -8.83 -0.82 -33.02
C MET A 548 -8.82 -2.31 -32.67
N THR A 549 -7.90 -3.06 -33.24
CA THR A 549 -7.59 -4.42 -32.75
C THR A 549 -6.30 -4.33 -31.95
N MET A 550 -6.31 -4.83 -30.72
CA MET A 550 -5.10 -4.85 -29.91
C MET A 550 -4.00 -5.68 -30.58
N PRO A 551 -2.75 -5.18 -30.63
CA PRO A 551 -1.60 -5.98 -31.06
C PRO A 551 -1.38 -7.19 -30.12
N PRO A 552 -0.46 -8.11 -30.46
CA PRO A 552 -0.09 -9.21 -29.56
C PRO A 552 0.27 -8.68 -28.17
N HIS A 553 -0.31 -9.28 -27.15
CA HIS A 553 -0.14 -8.91 -25.75
C HIS A 553 -0.30 -10.16 -24.89
N THR A 554 0.13 -10.07 -23.63
CA THR A 554 -0.07 -11.12 -22.63
C THR A 554 -1.40 -10.89 -21.92
N THR A 555 -2.24 -11.91 -21.86
CA THR A 555 -3.54 -11.89 -21.14
C THR A 555 -3.39 -12.60 -19.80
N CYS A 556 -4.06 -12.10 -18.77
CA CYS A 556 -4.11 -12.81 -17.48
C CYS A 556 -4.98 -14.06 -17.59
N GLU A 557 -4.95 -14.96 -16.60
CA GLU A 557 -5.85 -16.12 -16.57
C GLU A 557 -7.34 -15.74 -16.49
N SER A 558 -7.62 -14.50 -16.09
CA SER A 558 -8.95 -13.92 -16.20
C SER A 558 -9.34 -13.51 -17.63
N TRP A 559 -10.36 -12.68 -17.72
CA TRP A 559 -10.99 -12.28 -18.98
C TRP A 559 -10.41 -10.99 -19.58
N ALA A 560 -9.40 -10.41 -18.94
CA ALA A 560 -8.84 -9.11 -19.29
C ALA A 560 -7.32 -9.02 -19.06
N PHE A 561 -6.75 -7.89 -19.47
CA PHE A 561 -5.37 -7.50 -19.19
C PHE A 561 -5.35 -6.03 -18.73
N TRP A 562 -4.30 -5.67 -17.96
CA TRP A 562 -4.20 -4.34 -17.36
C TRP A 562 -2.93 -3.63 -17.81
N GLY A 563 -3.05 -2.31 -17.93
CA GLY A 563 -1.90 -1.49 -18.26
C GLY A 563 -2.11 -0.01 -17.96
N ILE A 564 -1.35 0.81 -18.67
CA ILE A 564 -1.31 2.26 -18.43
C ILE A 564 -1.77 3.02 -19.67
N ALA A 565 -2.68 3.96 -19.48
CA ALA A 565 -3.15 4.86 -20.52
C ALA A 565 -2.36 6.16 -20.49
N GLU A 566 -1.58 6.40 -21.53
CA GLU A 566 -0.86 7.63 -21.76
C GLU A 566 -1.64 8.59 -22.63
N THR A 567 -1.41 9.88 -22.41
CA THR A 567 -2.05 10.95 -23.16
C THR A 567 -1.06 12.01 -23.50
N ASP A 568 -1.13 12.55 -24.71
CA ASP A 568 -0.32 13.68 -25.15
C ASP A 568 -1.18 14.60 -26.00
N GLY A 569 -1.83 15.55 -25.32
CA GLY A 569 -2.94 16.30 -25.89
C GLY A 569 -4.01 15.36 -26.46
N PRO A 570 -4.36 15.44 -27.75
CA PRO A 570 -5.44 14.62 -28.32
C PRO A 570 -5.07 13.14 -28.48
N THR A 571 -3.80 12.77 -28.36
CA THR A 571 -3.34 11.41 -28.65
C THR A 571 -3.42 10.56 -27.41
N THR A 572 -4.11 9.42 -27.48
CA THR A 572 -4.08 8.39 -26.42
C THR A 572 -3.22 7.23 -26.88
N ARG A 573 -2.38 6.71 -25.98
CA ARG A 573 -1.58 5.51 -26.21
C ARG A 573 -1.80 4.54 -25.06
N LEU A 574 -1.84 3.25 -25.37
CA LEU A 574 -2.01 2.21 -24.37
C LEU A 574 -0.68 1.49 -24.20
N VAL A 575 -0.18 1.44 -22.97
CA VAL A 575 1.01 0.68 -22.62
C VAL A 575 0.57 -0.63 -22.01
N TYR A 576 1.08 -1.73 -22.56
CA TYR A 576 0.75 -3.11 -22.19
C TYR A 576 2.00 -4.00 -22.29
N ALA A 577 1.94 -5.18 -21.71
CA ALA A 577 3.01 -6.16 -21.77
C ALA A 577 2.79 -7.15 -22.93
N ASP A 578 3.87 -7.48 -23.65
CA ASP A 578 3.91 -8.54 -24.66
C ASP A 578 5.25 -9.26 -24.52
N ARG A 579 5.20 -10.50 -24.02
CA ARG A 579 6.38 -11.33 -23.75
C ARG A 579 7.40 -10.53 -22.93
N ALA A 580 8.65 -10.44 -23.38
CA ALA A 580 9.72 -9.73 -22.69
C ALA A 580 9.76 -8.20 -22.94
N THR A 581 8.65 -7.58 -23.37
CA THR A 581 8.61 -6.15 -23.67
C THR A 581 7.38 -5.45 -23.13
N PHE A 582 7.56 -4.22 -22.65
CA PHE A 582 6.45 -3.28 -22.54
C PHE A 582 6.31 -2.53 -23.86
N GLN A 583 5.14 -2.61 -24.46
CA GLN A 583 4.81 -1.98 -25.73
C GLN A 583 3.80 -0.86 -25.52
N ARG A 584 3.84 0.11 -26.41
CA ARG A 584 2.94 1.26 -26.47
C ARG A 584 2.27 1.28 -27.82
N VAL A 585 0.94 1.16 -27.86
CA VAL A 585 0.15 1.28 -29.09
C VAL A 585 -0.56 2.63 -29.15
N THR A 586 -0.51 3.29 -30.30
CA THR A 586 -1.21 4.56 -30.54
C THR A 586 -2.66 4.30 -30.97
N VAL A 587 -3.62 4.93 -30.31
CA VAL A 587 -5.05 4.78 -30.59
C VAL A 587 -5.55 5.88 -31.55
N PRO A 588 -6.36 5.58 -32.57
CA PRO A 588 -6.81 4.24 -33.02
C PRO A 588 -5.90 3.65 -34.12
N THR A 589 -4.73 4.24 -34.39
CA THR A 589 -3.90 3.87 -35.54
C THR A 589 -3.29 2.47 -35.44
N GLY A 590 -3.15 1.92 -34.23
CA GLY A 590 -2.53 0.62 -33.99
C GLY A 590 -1.00 0.64 -34.11
N VAL A 591 -0.38 1.82 -34.22
CA VAL A 591 1.08 1.94 -34.37
C VAL A 591 1.76 1.61 -33.03
N VAL A 592 2.64 0.61 -33.04
CA VAL A 592 3.34 0.11 -31.84
C VAL A 592 4.78 0.65 -31.75
N ALA A 593 5.19 1.00 -30.54
CA ALA A 593 6.57 1.30 -30.18
C ALA A 593 6.94 0.58 -28.87
N THR A 594 8.19 0.13 -28.74
CA THR A 594 8.70 -0.47 -27.49
C THR A 594 9.00 0.62 -26.47
N VAL A 595 8.49 0.46 -25.24
CA VAL A 595 8.76 1.35 -24.09
C VAL A 595 9.99 0.86 -23.33
N ALA A 596 10.04 -0.44 -23.04
CA ALA A 596 11.15 -1.08 -22.35
C ALA A 596 11.27 -2.54 -22.78
N SER A 597 12.49 -3.06 -22.76
CA SER A 597 12.80 -4.46 -23.06
C SER A 597 13.48 -5.10 -21.87
N TYR A 598 13.08 -6.32 -21.57
CA TYR A 598 13.57 -7.15 -20.49
C TYR A 598 14.12 -8.46 -21.08
N ALA A 599 14.89 -9.20 -20.29
CA ALA A 599 15.33 -10.54 -20.63
C ALA A 599 14.15 -11.53 -20.59
N ASP A 600 13.32 -11.42 -19.55
CA ASP A 600 12.13 -12.24 -19.36
C ASP A 600 11.13 -11.55 -18.41
N LEU A 601 9.88 -11.40 -18.85
CA LEU A 601 8.77 -10.91 -18.01
C LEU A 601 7.81 -12.04 -17.61
N SER A 602 8.13 -13.29 -17.95
CA SER A 602 7.21 -14.41 -17.81
C SER A 602 5.87 -14.13 -18.51
N ASP A 603 4.77 -14.28 -17.79
CA ASP A 603 3.37 -14.09 -18.13
C ASP A 603 2.80 -12.75 -17.65
N LEU A 604 3.65 -11.78 -17.25
CA LEU A 604 3.20 -10.47 -16.77
C LEU A 604 2.12 -9.88 -17.68
N CYS A 605 0.90 -9.81 -17.14
CA CYS A 605 -0.31 -9.45 -17.88
C CYS A 605 -0.99 -8.21 -17.29
N SER A 606 -0.61 -7.81 -16.08
CA SER A 606 -1.23 -6.71 -15.34
C SER A 606 -0.20 -5.84 -14.62
N PHE A 607 -0.39 -4.53 -14.74
CA PHE A 607 0.43 -3.54 -14.03
C PHE A 607 -0.28 -2.20 -13.91
N ALA A 608 0.08 -1.44 -12.88
CA ALA A 608 -0.50 -0.13 -12.57
C ALA A 608 0.58 0.88 -12.11
N PRO A 609 0.39 2.19 -12.38
CA PRO A 609 1.36 3.21 -12.03
C PRO A 609 1.14 3.77 -10.62
N SER A 610 2.22 4.16 -9.95
CA SER A 610 2.19 5.03 -8.76
C SER A 610 3.16 6.19 -8.95
N LEU A 611 2.61 7.35 -9.28
CA LEU A 611 3.41 8.55 -9.57
C LEU A 611 4.01 9.13 -8.29
N SER A 612 3.25 9.13 -7.20
CA SER A 612 3.66 9.62 -5.88
C SER A 612 4.88 8.86 -5.34
N ASN A 613 4.97 7.56 -5.64
CA ASN A 613 6.07 6.71 -5.20
C ASN A 613 7.16 6.48 -6.27
N GLY A 614 6.97 6.99 -7.50
CA GLY A 614 7.92 6.78 -8.61
C GLY A 614 8.10 5.30 -8.96
N ARG A 615 7.01 4.52 -8.95
CA ARG A 615 7.01 3.06 -9.13
C ARG A 615 5.93 2.63 -10.10
N PHE A 616 6.09 1.45 -10.68
CA PHE A 616 4.98 0.68 -11.23
C PHE A 616 4.88 -0.63 -10.47
N TYR A 617 3.65 -1.07 -10.24
CA TYR A 617 3.32 -2.34 -9.59
C TYR A 617 2.83 -3.30 -10.65
N PHE A 618 3.18 -4.57 -10.53
CA PHE A 618 2.87 -5.60 -11.51
C PHE A 618 2.63 -6.93 -10.82
N HIS A 619 2.04 -7.85 -11.58
CA HIS A 619 1.94 -9.25 -11.22
C HIS A 619 2.52 -10.14 -12.34
N HIS A 620 3.14 -11.26 -11.96
CA HIS A 620 3.49 -12.36 -12.87
C HIS A 620 3.54 -13.70 -12.10
N GLU A 621 3.30 -14.80 -12.80
CA GLU A 621 3.60 -16.17 -12.39
C GLU A 621 5.05 -16.54 -12.76
N SER A 622 5.61 -17.56 -12.09
CA SER A 622 6.84 -18.24 -12.50
C SER A 622 8.13 -17.39 -12.46
N THR A 623 9.24 -17.98 -12.89
CA THR A 623 10.54 -17.30 -12.90
C THR A 623 10.57 -16.16 -13.91
N SER A 624 11.07 -15.00 -13.51
CA SER A 624 11.22 -13.83 -14.37
C SER A 624 12.58 -13.16 -14.15
N GLU A 625 12.89 -12.08 -14.86
CA GLU A 625 14.07 -11.26 -14.58
C GLU A 625 14.00 -10.60 -13.18
N PHE A 626 12.80 -10.48 -12.59
CA PHE A 626 12.60 -9.89 -11.27
C PHE A 626 12.85 -10.89 -10.14
N ILE A 627 12.60 -12.18 -10.38
CA ILE A 627 12.70 -13.21 -9.35
C ILE A 627 13.07 -14.58 -9.93
N SER A 628 14.02 -15.26 -9.29
CA SER A 628 14.57 -16.54 -9.77
C SER A 628 13.90 -17.79 -9.19
N ILE A 629 12.74 -17.65 -8.56
CA ILE A 629 11.93 -18.76 -8.03
C ILE A 629 10.58 -18.78 -8.75
N SER A 630 10.00 -19.97 -8.98
CA SER A 630 8.69 -20.11 -9.60
C SER A 630 7.59 -19.90 -8.56
N ASN A 631 6.90 -18.77 -8.62
CA ASN A 631 5.81 -18.46 -7.70
C ASN A 631 4.88 -17.37 -8.23
N GLU A 632 3.68 -17.31 -7.67
CA GLU A 632 2.67 -16.25 -7.85
C GLU A 632 3.12 -14.93 -7.23
N THR A 633 3.52 -13.97 -8.06
CA THR A 633 4.30 -12.83 -7.61
C THR A 633 3.61 -11.50 -7.87
N VAL A 634 3.45 -10.69 -6.81
CA VAL A 634 3.19 -9.25 -6.92
C VAL A 634 4.50 -8.52 -6.66
N GLY A 635 4.82 -7.55 -7.50
CA GLY A 635 6.05 -6.79 -7.40
C GLY A 635 5.90 -5.32 -7.73
N TYR A 636 6.95 -4.56 -7.43
CA TYR A 636 7.13 -3.23 -7.97
C TYR A 636 8.56 -2.99 -8.39
N CYS A 637 8.73 -2.09 -9.35
CA CYS A 637 10.02 -1.56 -9.76
C CYS A 637 9.93 -0.03 -9.91
N PRO A 638 11.07 0.69 -9.88
CA PRO A 638 11.09 2.12 -10.16
C PRO A 638 10.64 2.43 -11.59
N ALA A 639 9.83 3.48 -11.72
CA ALA A 639 9.36 4.05 -12.99
C ALA A 639 9.48 5.57 -12.96
N THR A 640 9.61 6.16 -14.14
CA THR A 640 9.54 7.63 -14.29
C THR A 640 8.41 8.04 -15.22
N TYR A 641 7.72 9.13 -14.85
CA TYR A 641 6.50 9.59 -15.50
C TYR A 641 6.58 11.07 -15.85
N ASP A 642 6.14 11.44 -17.05
CA ASP A 642 5.98 12.81 -17.54
C ASP A 642 4.53 13.23 -17.44
N THR A 643 4.19 14.09 -16.48
CA THR A 643 2.85 14.71 -16.34
C THR A 643 2.77 16.12 -16.92
N THR A 644 3.88 16.61 -17.48
CA THR A 644 3.99 17.97 -17.99
C THR A 644 3.79 17.99 -19.50
N GLY A 645 4.03 16.87 -20.16
CA GLY A 645 3.99 16.74 -21.61
C GLY A 645 5.17 17.32 -22.31
N GLY A 646 6.34 17.12 -21.72
CA GLY A 646 7.53 17.83 -22.11
C GLY A 646 7.41 19.34 -21.89
N ARG A 647 6.38 19.82 -21.18
CA ARG A 647 6.19 21.25 -20.94
C ARG A 647 7.28 21.71 -19.99
N PHE A 648 8.08 22.64 -20.45
CA PHE A 648 9.15 23.28 -19.70
C PHE A 648 9.26 24.71 -20.20
N VAL A 649 9.12 25.69 -19.31
CA VAL A 649 9.21 27.11 -19.65
C VAL A 649 10.04 27.83 -18.60
N VAL A 650 11.15 28.42 -19.00
CA VAL A 650 11.92 29.38 -18.21
C VAL A 650 11.07 30.64 -18.04
N THR A 651 10.64 30.91 -16.81
CA THR A 651 9.85 32.10 -16.49
C THR A 651 10.73 33.27 -16.09
N SER A 652 11.94 33.01 -15.59
CA SER A 652 12.89 34.05 -15.19
C SER A 652 14.35 33.58 -15.28
N MET A 653 15.21 34.45 -15.82
CA MET A 653 16.68 34.34 -15.72
C MET A 653 17.18 35.49 -14.84
N SER A 654 17.47 35.20 -13.57
CA SER A 654 17.81 36.23 -12.58
C SER A 654 19.28 36.65 -12.67
N ARG A 655 19.56 37.89 -12.25
CA ARG A 655 20.92 38.42 -12.00
C ARG A 655 21.37 38.21 -10.54
N ALA A 656 20.54 37.57 -9.72
CA ALA A 656 20.82 37.30 -8.32
C ALA A 656 21.33 35.87 -8.10
N GLY A 657 22.10 35.68 -7.04
CA GLY A 657 22.63 34.36 -6.66
C GLY A 657 23.63 33.81 -7.68
N CYS A 658 24.41 34.69 -8.29
CA CYS A 658 25.41 34.29 -9.26
C CYS A 658 26.72 33.86 -8.59
N SER A 659 27.33 32.82 -9.13
CA SER A 659 28.69 32.37 -8.79
C SER A 659 29.43 32.07 -10.08
N ALA A 660 30.72 32.33 -10.10
CA ALA A 660 31.55 32.12 -11.27
C ALA A 660 32.97 31.74 -10.86
N ILE A 661 33.62 30.94 -11.70
CA ILE A 661 35.00 30.50 -11.55
C ILE A 661 35.74 30.70 -12.87
N ASP A 662 37.06 30.80 -12.77
CA ASP A 662 37.96 30.67 -13.91
C ASP A 662 38.29 29.19 -14.15
N HIS A 663 38.07 28.69 -15.36
CA HIS A 663 38.36 27.31 -15.72
C HIS A 663 39.52 27.12 -16.70
N GLU A 664 40.18 28.19 -17.16
CA GLU A 664 41.25 28.14 -18.18
C GLU A 664 42.35 27.15 -17.77
N ALA A 665 42.72 27.15 -16.49
CA ALA A 665 43.75 26.25 -15.96
C ALA A 665 43.41 24.75 -16.03
N LEU A 666 42.14 24.37 -16.18
CA LEU A 666 41.67 22.98 -16.20
C LEU A 666 41.33 22.49 -17.61
N THR A 667 40.72 23.35 -18.44
CA THR A 667 40.21 22.98 -19.76
C THR A 667 40.97 23.64 -20.91
N GLY A 668 41.86 24.61 -20.63
CA GLY A 668 42.37 25.53 -21.63
C GLY A 668 41.29 26.51 -22.09
N ASP A 669 41.60 27.16 -23.21
CA ASP A 669 40.72 28.09 -23.93
C ASP A 669 39.36 27.47 -24.24
N ASP A 670 38.32 28.28 -24.35
CA ASP A 670 36.98 27.73 -24.48
C ASP A 670 36.68 27.13 -25.84
N ARG A 671 35.68 26.26 -25.84
CA ARG A 671 35.00 25.82 -27.06
C ARG A 671 33.50 25.97 -26.92
N GLY A 672 33.05 26.86 -26.03
CA GLY A 672 31.66 27.17 -25.74
C GLY A 672 30.73 26.06 -25.23
N GLY A 673 31.01 24.77 -25.44
CA GLY A 673 30.05 23.72 -25.10
C GLY A 673 29.75 23.62 -23.61
N VAL A 674 28.49 23.84 -23.20
CA VAL A 674 28.05 23.66 -21.79
C VAL A 674 26.89 22.67 -21.70
N ALA A 675 26.98 21.73 -20.76
CA ALA A 675 25.90 20.80 -20.43
C ALA A 675 25.82 20.58 -18.92
N VAL A 676 24.64 20.19 -18.44
CA VAL A 676 24.40 19.97 -17.00
C VAL A 676 23.75 18.61 -16.77
N SER A 677 24.28 17.85 -15.84
CA SER A 677 23.67 16.62 -15.33
C SER A 677 22.94 16.89 -14.01
N SER A 678 22.35 15.85 -13.42
CA SER A 678 21.72 15.90 -12.09
C SER A 678 22.72 16.21 -10.98
N SER A 679 24.03 16.10 -11.22
CA SER A 679 25.07 16.24 -10.20
C SER A 679 26.26 17.12 -10.58
N HIS A 680 26.49 17.37 -11.87
CA HIS A 680 27.67 18.09 -12.35
C HIS A 680 27.36 19.02 -13.52
N VAL A 681 28.19 20.05 -13.68
CA VAL A 681 28.22 20.89 -14.88
C VAL A 681 29.50 20.60 -15.66
N TYR A 682 29.39 20.62 -16.99
CA TYR A 682 30.46 20.32 -17.92
C TYR A 682 30.71 21.50 -18.84
N VAL A 683 31.99 21.80 -19.11
CA VAL A 683 32.40 22.81 -20.09
C VAL A 683 33.49 22.25 -21.01
N ALA A 684 33.36 22.47 -22.31
CA ALA A 684 34.35 22.07 -23.29
C ALA A 684 35.42 23.16 -23.45
N GLY A 685 36.70 22.74 -23.47
CA GLY A 685 37.82 23.59 -23.83
C GLY A 685 38.87 22.87 -24.68
N ASP A 686 39.89 23.62 -25.08
CA ASP A 686 40.96 23.23 -25.98
C ASP A 686 41.81 22.06 -25.46
N SER A 687 42.01 21.99 -24.15
CA SER A 687 42.75 20.92 -23.48
C SER A 687 41.87 19.73 -23.08
N GLY A 688 40.55 19.85 -23.17
CA GLY A 688 39.59 18.76 -22.90
C GLY A 688 38.33 19.19 -22.18
N LEU A 689 37.52 18.20 -21.76
CA LEU A 689 36.31 18.41 -20.97
C LEU A 689 36.63 18.74 -19.51
N GLY A 690 36.03 19.82 -18.99
CA GLY A 690 36.00 20.15 -17.58
C GLY A 690 34.70 19.71 -16.93
N ARG A 691 34.76 19.34 -15.66
CA ARG A 691 33.59 18.97 -14.84
C ARG A 691 33.71 19.50 -13.42
N TRP A 692 32.64 20.08 -12.91
CA TRP A 692 32.51 20.55 -11.52
C TRP A 692 31.20 20.07 -10.91
N ALA A 693 31.15 20.02 -9.58
CA ALA A 693 29.87 19.93 -8.89
C ALA A 693 28.97 21.13 -9.28
N LEU A 694 27.65 21.00 -9.10
CA LEU A 694 26.68 22.03 -9.51
C LEU A 694 26.85 23.39 -8.83
N ASP A 695 27.63 23.47 -7.76
CA ASP A 695 28.01 24.72 -7.09
C ASP A 695 29.37 25.29 -7.54
N LEU A 696 29.98 24.71 -8.57
CA LEU A 696 31.28 25.02 -9.16
C LEU A 696 32.50 24.63 -8.32
N THR A 697 32.32 23.76 -7.31
CA THR A 697 33.43 23.23 -6.51
C THR A 697 34.01 21.94 -7.11
N GLY A 698 35.24 21.59 -6.71
CA GLY A 698 35.82 20.27 -6.99
C GLY A 698 36.16 19.99 -8.46
N GLY A 699 36.55 21.02 -9.23
CA GLY A 699 36.83 20.92 -10.65
C GLY A 699 37.84 19.84 -11.04
N VAL A 700 37.47 19.01 -12.01
CA VAL A 700 38.33 18.02 -12.66
C VAL A 700 38.35 18.32 -14.16
N GLY A 701 39.54 18.43 -14.74
CA GLY A 701 39.73 18.75 -16.17
C GLY A 701 40.54 17.70 -16.92
N SER A 702 41.30 18.18 -17.91
CA SER A 702 42.11 17.38 -18.85
C SER A 702 43.04 16.34 -18.20
N GLY A 703 43.56 16.59 -16.99
CA GLY A 703 44.38 15.63 -16.23
C GLY A 703 43.63 14.43 -15.62
N GLY A 704 42.30 14.44 -15.61
CA GLY A 704 41.44 13.38 -15.07
C GLY A 704 40.42 12.80 -16.05
N ILE A 705 39.98 13.58 -17.05
CA ILE A 705 38.96 13.17 -18.05
C ILE A 705 39.59 12.98 -19.45
N GLY A 706 40.59 13.80 -19.82
CA GLY A 706 41.55 13.55 -20.90
C GLY A 706 41.04 13.54 -22.35
N ILE A 707 39.76 13.83 -22.61
CA ILE A 707 39.18 13.78 -23.96
C ILE A 707 38.51 15.13 -24.29
N GLN A 708 38.77 15.65 -25.48
CA GLN A 708 38.03 16.79 -26.04
C GLN A 708 36.67 16.30 -26.53
N HIS A 709 35.60 16.89 -26.01
CA HIS A 709 34.24 16.57 -26.38
C HIS A 709 33.58 17.82 -26.96
N GLU A 710 33.19 17.73 -28.22
CA GLU A 710 32.40 18.74 -28.93
C GLU A 710 30.92 18.34 -28.87
N GLY A 711 30.01 19.30 -29.04
CA GLY A 711 28.60 18.97 -29.15
C GLY A 711 28.00 18.41 -27.85
N LEU A 712 28.37 19.01 -26.71
CA LEU A 712 27.77 18.70 -25.41
C LEU A 712 26.29 19.10 -25.39
N VAL A 713 25.46 18.29 -24.77
CA VAL A 713 24.03 18.56 -24.61
C VAL A 713 23.48 17.75 -23.43
N SER A 714 22.33 18.10 -22.90
CA SER A 714 21.73 17.40 -21.77
C SER A 714 20.21 17.25 -21.93
N ASP A 715 19.70 16.14 -21.41
CA ASP A 715 18.30 16.06 -21.01
C ASP A 715 18.18 16.67 -19.61
N ILE A 716 17.67 17.90 -19.56
CA ILE A 716 17.63 18.66 -18.31
C ILE A 716 16.57 18.14 -17.33
N ARG A 717 15.68 17.24 -17.77
CA ARG A 717 14.70 16.58 -16.90
C ARG A 717 15.34 15.45 -16.11
N THR A 718 15.96 14.52 -16.81
CA THR A 718 16.60 13.34 -16.19
C THR A 718 17.96 13.70 -15.61
N GLY A 719 18.55 14.81 -16.07
CA GLY A 719 19.89 15.24 -15.69
C GLY A 719 20.95 14.33 -16.30
N ILE A 720 20.72 13.79 -17.50
CA ILE A 720 21.72 13.02 -18.24
C ILE A 720 22.43 13.97 -19.22
N ALA A 721 23.76 13.98 -19.17
CA ALA A 721 24.59 14.72 -20.11
C ALA A 721 25.08 13.78 -21.22
N TYR A 722 25.12 14.29 -22.44
CA TYR A 722 25.48 13.56 -23.64
C TYR A 722 26.54 14.31 -24.45
N VAL A 723 27.30 13.54 -25.22
CA VAL A 723 28.12 14.02 -26.34
C VAL A 723 27.49 13.54 -27.64
N MET A 724 27.36 14.42 -28.63
CA MET A 724 26.87 14.01 -29.95
C MET A 724 27.84 13.02 -30.62
N GLY A 725 27.29 11.93 -31.17
CA GLY A 725 28.04 10.83 -31.78
C GLY A 725 27.80 10.71 -33.28
N THR A 726 28.87 10.42 -34.01
CA THR A 726 28.94 10.05 -35.43
C THR A 726 29.25 8.56 -35.56
N PRO A 727 29.07 7.91 -36.73
CA PRO A 727 29.44 6.50 -36.90
C PRO A 727 30.88 6.14 -36.48
N SER A 728 31.81 7.11 -36.54
CA SER A 728 33.22 6.95 -36.17
C SER A 728 33.56 7.24 -34.70
N GLY A 729 32.59 7.67 -33.88
CA GLY A 729 32.83 8.11 -32.50
C GLY A 729 32.23 9.50 -32.24
N PRO A 730 32.68 10.22 -31.22
CA PRO A 730 32.20 11.57 -30.89
C PRO A 730 32.32 12.54 -32.07
N ILE A 731 31.43 13.52 -32.14
CA ILE A 731 31.53 14.61 -33.12
C ILE A 731 32.81 15.43 -32.88
N GLY A 732 33.42 15.90 -33.96
CA GLY A 732 34.65 16.69 -33.92
C GLY A 732 34.40 18.20 -34.06
N ALA A 733 35.48 18.97 -34.13
CA ALA A 733 35.48 20.44 -34.12
C ALA A 733 34.96 21.12 -35.40
N PHE A 734 34.41 20.37 -36.35
CA PHE A 734 33.96 20.89 -37.66
C PHE A 734 32.54 20.42 -38.01
N GLY A 735 31.73 20.12 -37.00
CA GLY A 735 30.42 19.50 -37.21
C GLY A 735 30.55 18.05 -37.70
N GLY A 736 29.49 17.56 -38.36
CA GLY A 736 29.43 16.18 -38.84
C GLY A 736 28.00 15.64 -38.95
N THR A 737 27.89 14.36 -39.31
CA THR A 737 26.59 13.67 -39.33
C THR A 737 26.37 12.95 -38.02
N VAL A 738 25.49 13.50 -37.21
CA VAL A 738 25.09 12.95 -35.91
C VAL A 738 24.15 11.78 -36.16
N THR A 739 24.45 10.64 -35.56
CA THR A 739 23.65 9.41 -35.65
C THR A 739 23.25 8.86 -34.30
N ARG A 740 23.82 9.39 -33.21
CA ARG A 740 23.51 8.98 -31.85
C ARG A 740 23.92 10.04 -30.83
N LEU A 741 23.48 9.87 -29.60
CA LEU A 741 23.96 10.61 -28.42
C LEU A 741 24.66 9.62 -27.48
N ILE A 742 25.84 9.97 -26.99
CA ILE A 742 26.67 9.11 -26.13
C ILE A 742 26.59 9.64 -24.70
N GLU A 743 26.08 8.85 -23.77
CA GLU A 743 25.91 9.26 -22.37
C GLU A 743 27.26 9.43 -21.66
N LEU A 744 27.40 10.52 -20.89
CA LEU A 744 28.52 10.77 -20.00
C LEU A 744 28.23 10.24 -18.59
N ASP A 745 29.19 9.54 -18.01
CA ASP A 745 29.14 9.11 -16.63
C ASP A 745 29.20 10.34 -15.69
N PRO A 746 28.20 10.54 -14.82
CA PRO A 746 28.22 11.67 -13.89
C PRO A 746 29.40 11.63 -12.91
N ALA A 747 29.83 10.44 -12.47
CA ALA A 747 30.87 10.23 -11.48
C ALA A 747 32.29 10.30 -12.05
N THR A 748 32.50 9.96 -13.32
CA THR A 748 33.83 10.04 -13.97
C THR A 748 33.97 11.10 -15.06
N GLY A 749 32.88 11.53 -15.70
CA GLY A 749 32.89 12.45 -16.84
C GLY A 749 33.29 11.78 -18.15
N LEU A 750 33.54 10.47 -18.14
CA LEU A 750 33.89 9.67 -19.31
C LEU A 750 32.64 9.19 -20.05
N GLN A 751 32.80 8.85 -21.32
CA GLN A 751 31.72 8.22 -22.10
C GLN A 751 31.39 6.83 -21.57
N THR A 752 30.10 6.53 -21.50
CA THR A 752 29.60 5.20 -21.19
C THR A 752 29.34 4.40 -22.47
N ALA A 753 29.02 3.11 -22.32
CA ALA A 753 28.53 2.29 -23.41
C ALA A 753 27.04 2.55 -23.75
N ARG A 754 26.36 3.42 -22.99
CA ARG A 754 24.96 3.76 -23.21
C ARG A 754 24.88 4.86 -24.26
N GLU A 755 24.13 4.57 -25.32
CA GLU A 755 23.95 5.48 -26.45
C GLU A 755 22.47 5.53 -26.84
N VAL A 756 22.00 6.71 -27.25
CA VAL A 756 20.67 6.90 -27.83
C VAL A 756 20.81 6.98 -29.35
N PRO A 757 20.44 5.94 -30.11
CA PRO A 757 20.49 5.98 -31.57
C PRO A 757 19.43 6.93 -32.12
N LEU A 758 19.80 7.74 -33.12
CA LEU A 758 18.86 8.64 -33.77
C LEU A 758 18.07 7.91 -34.86
N SER A 759 16.75 8.14 -34.92
CA SER A 759 15.88 7.52 -35.92
C SER A 759 16.18 8.00 -37.36
N ALA A 760 16.83 9.16 -37.49
CA ALA A 760 17.37 9.66 -38.74
C ALA A 760 18.70 10.42 -38.48
N PRO A 761 19.68 10.33 -39.39
CA PRO A 761 20.91 11.11 -39.27
C PRO A 761 20.64 12.61 -39.48
N ILE A 762 21.32 13.47 -38.72
CA ILE A 762 21.27 14.93 -38.87
C ILE A 762 22.67 15.41 -39.27
N THR A 763 22.78 16.09 -40.41
CA THR A 763 24.07 16.63 -40.90
C THR A 763 24.22 18.07 -40.48
N LEU A 764 25.19 18.33 -39.61
CA LEU A 764 25.50 19.65 -39.09
C LEU A 764 26.72 20.24 -39.84
N PRO A 765 26.64 21.48 -40.36
CA PRO A 765 27.76 22.15 -41.01
C PRO A 765 28.86 22.53 -40.03
N SER A 766 29.96 23.07 -40.57
CA SER A 766 31.14 23.43 -39.79
C SER A 766 31.08 24.83 -39.15
N PHE A 767 29.95 25.52 -39.22
CA PHE A 767 29.72 26.83 -38.61
C PHE A 767 28.23 27.12 -38.49
N ASP A 768 27.84 28.04 -37.60
CA ASP A 768 26.46 28.55 -37.42
C ASP A 768 25.46 27.43 -37.08
N VAL A 769 25.84 26.56 -36.14
CA VAL A 769 24.97 25.50 -35.62
C VAL A 769 24.48 25.82 -34.22
N GLY A 770 23.16 25.72 -34.00
CA GLY A 770 22.59 25.83 -32.66
C GLY A 770 22.41 24.46 -31.99
N VAL A 771 22.87 24.33 -30.74
CA VAL A 771 22.71 23.11 -29.93
C VAL A 771 21.97 23.45 -28.63
N PHE A 772 20.78 22.89 -28.44
CA PHE A 772 19.90 23.31 -27.35
C PHE A 772 19.52 22.13 -26.44
N SER A 773 19.87 22.24 -25.16
CA SER A 773 19.46 21.29 -24.13
C SER A 773 18.02 21.54 -23.70
N GLY A 774 17.23 20.49 -23.49
CA GLY A 774 15.79 20.62 -23.23
C GLY A 774 15.23 19.50 -22.38
N TRP A 775 13.97 19.66 -21.99
CA TRP A 775 13.24 18.71 -21.16
C TRP A 775 12.71 17.57 -22.03
N ASN A 776 13.27 16.36 -21.85
CA ASN A 776 12.99 15.18 -22.70
C ASN A 776 13.26 15.39 -24.20
N ARG A 777 14.01 16.43 -24.57
CA ARG A 777 14.29 16.72 -25.97
C ARG A 777 15.57 17.50 -26.14
N ILE A 778 16.15 17.35 -27.32
CA ILE A 778 17.24 18.18 -27.80
C ILE A 778 16.76 18.84 -29.08
N LEU A 779 17.07 20.13 -29.23
CA LEU A 779 16.83 20.85 -30.47
C LEU A 779 18.17 21.20 -31.10
N LEU A 780 18.29 20.93 -32.39
CA LEU A 780 19.44 21.29 -33.21
C LEU A 780 19.00 22.24 -34.31
N HIS A 781 19.82 23.22 -34.64
CA HIS A 781 19.62 24.10 -35.80
C HIS A 781 20.83 24.01 -36.72
N ASP A 782 20.65 23.51 -37.94
CA ASP A 782 21.76 23.21 -38.87
C ASP A 782 22.21 24.43 -39.71
N GLY A 783 21.81 25.64 -39.32
CA GLY A 783 21.98 26.87 -40.10
C GLY A 783 20.81 27.15 -41.06
N THR A 784 19.99 26.14 -41.40
CA THR A 784 18.85 26.26 -42.33
C THR A 784 17.53 25.75 -41.75
N ASN A 785 17.54 24.61 -41.07
CA ASN A 785 16.37 23.94 -40.49
C ASN A 785 16.58 23.67 -39.01
N ALA A 786 15.45 23.62 -38.29
CA ALA A 786 15.41 23.17 -36.91
C ALA A 786 14.99 21.69 -36.85
N TRP A 787 15.66 20.93 -35.98
CA TRP A 787 15.47 19.51 -35.78
C TRP A 787 15.22 19.25 -34.31
N ARG A 788 14.23 18.40 -34.02
CA ARG A 788 13.96 17.93 -32.66
C ARG A 788 14.35 16.48 -32.52
N ILE A 789 15.05 16.15 -31.45
CA ILE A 789 15.35 14.79 -31.02
C ILE A 789 14.57 14.55 -29.73
N GLU A 790 13.60 13.64 -29.76
CA GLU A 790 12.87 13.22 -28.57
C GLU A 790 13.71 12.23 -27.76
N LEU A 791 13.78 12.43 -26.44
CA LEU A 791 14.49 11.56 -25.50
C LEU A 791 13.51 10.76 -24.63
N PRO A 792 13.89 9.55 -24.19
CA PRO A 792 15.16 8.88 -24.44
C PRO A 792 15.23 8.13 -25.79
N GLY A 793 14.16 8.16 -26.59
CA GLY A 793 14.02 7.29 -27.78
C GLY A 793 14.83 7.68 -29.02
N GLY A 794 15.42 8.88 -29.06
CA GLY A 794 16.21 9.36 -30.21
C GLY A 794 15.39 9.65 -31.47
N THR A 795 14.07 9.83 -31.36
CA THR A 795 13.21 10.08 -32.52
C THR A 795 13.47 11.47 -33.07
N VAL A 796 13.89 11.55 -34.33
CA VAL A 796 14.21 12.80 -35.03
C VAL A 796 13.00 13.31 -35.81
N THR A 797 12.64 14.56 -35.57
CA THR A 797 11.60 15.29 -36.31
C THR A 797 12.22 16.53 -36.94
N ASP A 798 12.02 16.70 -38.25
CA ASP A 798 12.29 17.95 -38.96
C ASP A 798 11.18 18.95 -38.64
N LEU A 799 11.52 20.05 -37.96
CA LEU A 799 10.58 21.12 -37.63
C LEU A 799 10.43 22.14 -38.77
N GLY A 800 11.27 22.04 -39.81
CA GLY A 800 11.26 22.88 -41.00
C GLY A 800 12.29 24.01 -40.98
N ALA A 801 12.27 24.79 -42.06
CA ALA A 801 13.21 25.87 -42.30
C ALA A 801 13.04 27.00 -41.28
N MET A 802 14.15 27.42 -40.69
CA MET A 802 14.23 28.47 -39.69
C MET A 802 15.49 29.31 -39.96
N PRO A 803 15.37 30.65 -40.12
CA PRO A 803 16.56 31.50 -40.18
C PRO A 803 17.41 31.36 -38.91
N SER A 804 18.74 31.35 -39.03
CA SER A 804 19.61 31.33 -37.85
C SER A 804 19.31 32.54 -36.95
N PRO A 805 18.94 32.33 -35.68
CA PRO A 805 18.75 33.42 -34.74
C PRO A 805 20.04 34.25 -34.59
N PRO A 806 19.93 35.55 -34.29
CA PRO A 806 21.06 36.31 -33.79
C PRO A 806 21.67 35.61 -32.57
N HIS A 807 22.95 35.29 -32.65
CA HIS A 807 23.72 34.63 -31.59
C HIS A 807 25.14 35.19 -31.52
N GLN A 808 25.84 34.96 -30.41
CA GLN A 808 27.30 35.08 -30.33
C GLN A 808 27.93 33.76 -30.76
N ALA A 809 29.00 33.82 -31.56
CA ALA A 809 29.73 32.63 -31.97
C ALA A 809 30.71 32.25 -30.86
N CYS A 810 30.72 30.97 -30.48
CA CYS A 810 31.78 30.42 -29.65
C CYS A 810 33.06 30.23 -30.47
N GLU A 811 34.19 29.90 -29.83
CA GLU A 811 35.43 29.47 -30.50
C GLU A 811 35.34 28.08 -31.18
N THR A 812 34.13 27.68 -31.57
CA THR A 812 33.83 26.41 -32.23
C THR A 812 32.73 26.60 -33.28
N TRP A 813 32.33 25.51 -33.93
CA TRP A 813 31.37 25.48 -35.03
C TRP A 813 29.90 25.72 -34.62
N ALA A 814 29.63 25.78 -33.32
CA ALA A 814 28.28 25.84 -32.75
C ALA A 814 28.13 26.88 -31.62
N TYR A 815 26.89 27.18 -31.27
CA TYR A 815 26.49 27.95 -30.08
C TYR A 815 25.45 27.16 -29.29
N TRP A 816 25.33 27.45 -27.99
CA TRP A 816 24.51 26.65 -27.07
C TRP A 816 23.39 27.43 -26.43
N GLY A 817 22.27 26.73 -26.23
CA GLY A 817 21.12 27.32 -25.57
C GLY A 817 20.20 26.33 -24.89
N ILE A 818 19.02 26.82 -24.57
CA ILE A 818 17.95 26.06 -23.91
C ILE A 818 16.81 25.88 -24.91
N THR A 819 16.22 24.70 -25.00
CA THR A 819 14.94 24.51 -25.70
C THR A 819 13.82 24.25 -24.72
N GLU A 820 12.65 24.81 -25.04
CA GLU A 820 11.44 24.77 -24.26
C GLU A 820 10.30 24.23 -25.14
N PHE A 821 9.26 23.73 -24.50
CA PHE A 821 8.04 23.34 -25.18
C PHE A 821 6.84 23.82 -24.37
N PHE A 822 5.98 24.61 -24.99
CA PHE A 822 4.73 25.07 -24.37
C PHE A 822 3.74 25.55 -25.42
N GLY A 823 2.45 25.42 -25.13
CA GLY A 823 1.39 25.81 -26.06
C GLY A 823 1.42 25.02 -27.38
N GLY A 824 1.97 23.80 -27.37
CA GLY A 824 2.13 22.94 -28.54
C GLY A 824 3.23 23.40 -29.51
N ARG A 825 4.19 24.22 -29.05
CA ARG A 825 5.28 24.77 -29.89
C ARG A 825 6.62 24.58 -29.21
N ASP A 826 7.64 24.29 -30.01
CA ASP A 826 9.03 24.31 -29.58
C ASP A 826 9.54 25.77 -29.61
N THR A 827 10.31 26.15 -28.60
CA THR A 827 11.02 27.43 -28.58
C THR A 827 12.48 27.19 -28.22
N MET A 828 13.33 28.13 -28.63
CA MET A 828 14.75 28.14 -28.29
C MET A 828 15.11 29.44 -27.57
N ILE A 829 16.02 29.36 -26.62
CA ILE A 829 16.60 30.49 -25.91
C ILE A 829 18.09 30.52 -26.22
N ALA A 830 18.55 31.64 -26.76
CA ALA A 830 19.95 31.88 -27.11
C ALA A 830 20.40 33.29 -26.69
N VAL A 831 21.71 33.52 -26.65
CA VAL A 831 22.31 34.81 -26.30
C VAL A 831 22.47 35.69 -27.54
N ASP A 832 21.90 36.90 -27.52
CA ASP A 832 22.02 37.92 -28.56
C ASP A 832 22.66 39.19 -27.97
N ARG A 833 23.98 39.30 -28.12
CA ARG A 833 24.79 40.41 -27.57
C ARG A 833 24.59 40.52 -26.05
N SER A 834 23.94 41.59 -25.59
CA SER A 834 23.68 41.84 -24.17
C SER A 834 22.31 41.34 -23.71
N ASP A 835 21.59 40.60 -24.53
CA ASP A 835 20.27 40.06 -24.21
C ASP A 835 20.28 38.53 -24.29
N ILE A 836 19.45 37.88 -23.49
CA ILE A 836 19.05 36.50 -23.71
C ILE A 836 17.65 36.51 -24.32
N VAL A 837 17.45 35.80 -25.43
CA VAL A 837 16.26 35.96 -26.28
C VAL A 837 15.59 34.61 -26.50
N ARG A 838 14.26 34.57 -26.36
CA ARG A 838 13.42 33.44 -26.72
C ARG A 838 12.91 33.61 -28.15
N TYR A 839 13.10 32.60 -28.98
CA TYR A 839 12.60 32.51 -30.35
C TYR A 839 11.61 31.36 -30.50
N GLU A 840 10.53 31.60 -31.24
CA GLU A 840 9.61 30.56 -31.70
C GLU A 840 10.28 29.70 -32.78
N VAL A 841 10.07 28.38 -32.73
CA VAL A 841 10.54 27.44 -33.76
C VAL A 841 9.33 26.91 -34.55
N PRO A 842 9.38 26.87 -35.90
CA PRO A 842 10.50 27.24 -36.78
C PRO A 842 10.47 28.71 -37.26
N SER A 843 9.51 29.53 -36.81
CA SER A 843 9.30 30.86 -37.40
C SER A 843 10.47 31.84 -37.19
N GLY A 844 11.26 31.64 -36.13
CA GLY A 844 12.28 32.57 -35.67
C GLY A 844 11.72 33.86 -35.05
N ALA A 845 10.43 33.93 -34.77
CA ALA A 845 9.82 35.10 -34.15
C ALA A 845 10.32 35.27 -32.71
N VAL A 846 10.73 36.49 -32.35
CA VAL A 846 11.11 36.83 -30.98
C VAL A 846 9.87 36.85 -30.09
N LEU A 847 9.84 35.98 -29.09
CA LEU A 847 8.74 35.87 -28.12
C LEU A 847 9.02 36.62 -26.83
N ASN A 848 10.28 36.66 -26.39
CA ASN A 848 10.68 37.35 -25.16
C ASN A 848 12.16 37.77 -25.21
N ARG A 849 12.52 38.78 -24.43
CA ARG A 849 13.90 39.28 -24.31
C ARG A 849 14.21 39.62 -22.86
N TRP A 850 15.24 39.00 -22.30
CA TRP A 850 15.78 39.33 -20.97
C TRP A 850 17.02 40.21 -21.15
N PRO A 851 16.94 41.51 -20.84
CA PRO A 851 18.08 42.39 -21.00
C PRO A 851 19.10 42.19 -19.88
N PHE A 852 20.38 42.33 -20.23
CA PHE A 852 21.51 42.37 -19.30
C PHE A 852 22.39 43.58 -19.58
N THR A 853 23.25 43.95 -18.61
CA THR A 853 24.13 45.11 -18.77
C THR A 853 25.30 44.77 -19.67
N ASP A 854 25.92 43.62 -19.42
CA ASP A 854 27.08 43.13 -20.16
C ASP A 854 27.20 41.61 -19.98
N LEU A 855 27.16 40.87 -21.08
CA LEU A 855 27.33 39.41 -21.13
C LEU A 855 28.70 39.01 -21.70
N SER A 856 29.59 39.96 -21.97
CA SER A 856 30.81 39.71 -22.75
C SER A 856 30.48 39.04 -24.10
N ASP A 857 31.20 38.00 -24.46
CA ASP A 857 31.07 37.15 -25.65
C ASP A 857 30.23 35.88 -25.41
N MET A 858 29.50 35.80 -24.28
CA MET A 858 28.71 34.63 -23.88
C MET A 858 27.94 34.02 -25.04
N CYS A 859 28.36 32.81 -25.43
CA CYS A 859 27.82 32.08 -26.58
C CYS A 859 27.08 30.80 -26.15
N SER A 860 27.11 30.48 -24.85
CA SER A 860 26.57 29.24 -24.33
C SER A 860 25.82 29.41 -23.01
N ILE A 861 24.63 28.84 -22.96
CA ILE A 861 23.81 28.77 -21.76
C ILE A 861 23.10 27.41 -21.70
N THR A 862 22.83 26.95 -20.48
CA THR A 862 21.93 25.81 -20.22
C THR A 862 21.16 26.02 -18.92
N PHE A 863 20.17 25.17 -18.64
CA PHE A 863 19.32 25.28 -17.46
C PHE A 863 19.28 23.97 -16.70
N SER A 864 19.34 24.04 -15.37
CA SER A 864 19.16 22.91 -14.47
C SER A 864 17.89 23.11 -13.63
N PRO A 865 16.79 22.41 -13.98
CA PRO A 865 15.58 22.36 -13.16
C PRO A 865 15.83 21.82 -11.75
N HIS A 866 16.79 20.90 -11.60
CA HIS A 866 17.16 20.29 -10.32
C HIS A 866 17.71 21.29 -9.30
N THR A 867 18.34 22.37 -9.76
CA THR A 867 18.95 23.38 -8.88
C THR A 867 18.31 24.76 -8.98
N ASN A 868 17.32 24.94 -9.88
CA ASN A 868 16.77 26.25 -10.22
C ASN A 868 17.87 27.25 -10.61
N ARG A 869 18.81 26.79 -11.46
CA ARG A 869 19.95 27.59 -11.93
C ARG A 869 20.04 27.52 -13.44
N TRP A 870 20.46 28.62 -14.05
CA TRP A 870 20.98 28.60 -15.40
C TRP A 870 22.50 28.73 -15.32
N TYR A 871 23.18 27.94 -16.13
CA TYR A 871 24.64 27.90 -16.24
C TYR A 871 25.04 28.57 -17.54
N PHE A 872 26.21 29.19 -17.54
CA PHE A 872 26.72 29.95 -18.66
C PHE A 872 28.24 29.87 -18.72
N HIS A 873 28.77 30.05 -19.92
CA HIS A 873 30.19 30.29 -20.13
C HIS A 873 30.42 31.54 -21.01
N HIS A 874 31.50 32.26 -20.73
CA HIS A 874 31.98 33.40 -21.52
C HIS A 874 33.49 33.64 -21.29
N GLU A 875 34.17 34.28 -22.23
CA GLU A 875 35.53 34.80 -22.09
C GLU A 875 35.49 36.24 -21.53
N GLY A 876 36.46 36.59 -20.70
CA GLY A 876 36.75 37.97 -20.31
C GLY A 876 35.79 38.58 -19.28
N PRO A 877 35.94 39.89 -18.99
CA PRO A 877 35.17 40.56 -17.95
C PRO A 877 33.70 40.73 -18.35
N SER A 878 32.78 40.33 -17.46
CA SER A 878 31.36 40.62 -17.61
C SER A 878 30.78 41.26 -16.35
N GLN A 879 29.47 41.53 -16.36
CA GLN A 879 28.76 41.97 -15.16
C GLN A 879 28.80 40.93 -14.01
N PHE A 880 29.15 39.67 -14.29
CA PHE A 880 29.22 38.59 -13.30
C PHE A 880 30.60 38.45 -12.67
N THR A 881 31.64 38.92 -13.36
CA THR A 881 33.05 38.58 -13.05
C THR A 881 33.98 39.78 -13.19
N ALA A 882 33.57 40.94 -12.67
CA ALA A 882 34.38 42.15 -12.72
C ALA A 882 35.84 41.91 -12.26
N GLY A 883 36.77 41.81 -13.21
CA GLY A 883 38.20 41.59 -12.97
C GLY A 883 38.78 40.22 -13.34
N PHE A 884 38.00 39.28 -13.87
CA PHE A 884 38.52 38.02 -14.43
C PHE A 884 38.99 38.24 -15.88
N PRO A 885 40.23 37.86 -16.25
CA PRO A 885 40.82 38.17 -17.56
C PRO A 885 40.72 37.05 -18.62
N SER A 886 40.06 35.93 -18.32
CA SER A 886 40.20 34.63 -19.00
C SER A 886 38.84 33.90 -19.11
N GLU A 887 38.80 32.58 -18.90
CA GLU A 887 37.65 31.71 -19.18
C GLU A 887 36.69 31.51 -18.01
N VAL A 888 35.45 31.97 -18.14
CA VAL A 888 34.48 32.01 -17.05
C VAL A 888 33.39 30.96 -17.23
N LEU A 889 33.26 30.08 -16.23
CA LEU A 889 32.09 29.22 -16.04
C LEU A 889 31.32 29.74 -14.84
N GLY A 890 30.02 29.97 -15.02
CA GLY A 890 29.17 30.50 -13.96
C GLY A 890 27.77 29.92 -13.93
N TYR A 891 27.06 30.22 -12.86
CA TYR A 891 25.61 30.05 -12.77
C TYR A 891 24.98 31.24 -12.08
N CYS A 892 23.69 31.44 -12.34
CA CYS A 892 22.83 32.34 -11.59
C CYS A 892 21.49 31.64 -11.30
N ARG A 893 20.67 32.23 -10.40
CA ARG A 893 19.34 31.70 -10.12
C ARG A 893 18.43 31.80 -11.35
N GLY A 894 17.70 30.73 -11.64
CA GLY A 894 16.64 30.67 -12.64
C GLY A 894 15.30 30.30 -12.01
N ILE A 895 14.21 30.59 -12.71
CA ILE A 895 12.88 30.06 -12.39
C ILE A 895 12.33 29.47 -13.67
N TYR A 896 11.77 28.27 -13.55
CA TYR A 896 10.97 27.65 -14.59
C TYR A 896 9.57 27.35 -14.06
N GLY A 897 8.64 27.16 -14.96
CA GLY A 897 7.30 26.67 -14.66
C GLY A 897 6.96 25.48 -15.54
N ASN A 898 6.06 24.64 -15.02
CA ASN A 898 5.15 23.83 -15.81
C ASN A 898 3.81 24.57 -15.81
N PRO A 899 3.61 25.53 -16.72
CA PRO A 899 2.37 26.28 -16.73
C PRO A 899 1.18 25.40 -17.14
#